data_AF-A0A939LP38-F1
#
_entry.id   AF-A0A939LP38-F1
#
_cell.length_a   1.000
_cell.length_b   1.000
_cell.length_c   1.000
_cell.angle_alpha   90.00
_cell.angle_beta   90.00
_cell.angle_gamma   90.00
#
_symmetry.space_group_name_H-M   'P 1'
#
loop_
_entity.id
_entity.type
_entity.pdbx_description
1 polymer ?
#
loop_
_entity_poly.entity_id
_entity_poly.type
_entity_poly.pdbx_seq_one_letter_code
_entity_poly.pdbx_strand_id
1 'polypeptide(L)'
;MTNTLRSSVLTSSGRARRRSSALGALLTTALALTASVALVAPAQGTDGGLPPVEEADAGEGADTGEPDPIVVVAPETAAIEGDVQVGATVQVTTGEWTPADVELTYTWSADDVVLPDETGAELALTADHLGTELTATVTGALGDAADSVTATAGPVLAGDLDPAPTPTISGAVRVDAEVTALPGTWDPEASLSYQWQISGQPVTGATGSTYTPTTADKGQTLTVAVTGTRYGYTSVTTVSEGAVVGAGTFPSSPTPTISGTVRVGSALQAVPGTWSPDATLTYQWRTDGKSISGATGSTYTPQAADKGRTLSVVVTGSREGYATTKRASAGTVVAAGRFTTVPTPKISGTPHVGSTLKATAGTWSPGAQLTYQWKRDGRSISGANRSTYRLTASDHARRITVTVTGKRSGYAAASSTSSATGLVAKPFPRTVAPTISGTARVGSTLKATVGTWSPAASLTYQWRRDGVSIPGATRPSYTLVGADYGKTITVKVTGARSTYITASRLSTATAKVGKPAPTLTKNGAYRVGIDIKAGTYIANPSDYCYWERRDRPGTSLAGVISNEFTEHQTIVTIRASDKYFVTDGCGSWTRLVALGAARTTFKDGSWAVGSQIKPGLYTAPGGREGCYWERRSSFSGEFSAVLENNLTFGGRTSVRIYPGDAGFLTDGCGTWTRQSS
;
A
#
# COMPACT_ATOMS: atom_id res chain seq x y z
N MET A 1 -1.18 40.06 -13.95
CA MET A 1 -2.46 40.32 -13.29
C MET A 1 -2.40 39.75 -11.88
N THR A 2 -2.62 40.61 -10.87
CA THR A 2 -3.01 40.31 -9.47
C THR A 2 -2.31 39.19 -8.66
N ASN A 3 -1.41 39.62 -7.77
CA ASN A 3 -1.16 39.02 -6.45
C ASN A 3 -2.45 39.00 -5.59
N THR A 4 -2.55 38.09 -4.60
CA THR A 4 -3.00 38.46 -3.24
C THR A 4 -2.44 37.50 -2.16
N LEU A 5 -2.32 38.00 -0.93
CA LEU A 5 -1.75 37.39 0.27
C LEU A 5 -2.79 37.30 1.40
N ARG A 6 -2.41 36.60 2.49
CA ARG A 6 -2.75 36.82 3.93
C ARG A 6 -3.92 36.09 4.63
N SER A 7 -3.52 35.56 5.80
CA SER A 7 -4.14 35.62 7.15
C SER A 7 -5.29 34.69 7.57
N SER A 8 -4.92 33.81 8.52
CA SER A 8 -5.37 33.75 9.93
C SER A 8 -6.85 33.97 10.30
N VAL A 9 -7.38 33.09 11.16
CA VAL A 9 -7.91 33.42 12.52
C VAL A 9 -8.38 32.15 13.27
N LEU A 10 -8.28 32.18 14.61
CA LEU A 10 -8.83 31.15 15.52
C LEU A 10 -10.33 31.35 15.75
N THR A 11 -11.07 30.29 16.08
CA THR A 11 -12.27 30.42 16.94
C THR A 11 -12.38 29.26 17.92
N SER A 12 -12.35 29.60 19.21
CA SER A 12 -12.90 28.78 20.29
C SER A 12 -14.30 29.29 20.66
N SER A 13 -15.18 28.41 21.11
CA SER A 13 -16.30 28.66 22.03
C SER A 13 -17.01 27.32 22.28
N GLY A 14 -17.53 26.99 23.46
CA GLY A 14 -17.73 27.82 24.64
C GLY A 14 -19.22 27.96 24.91
N ARG A 15 -19.79 27.06 25.74
CA ARG A 15 -21.14 27.23 26.29
C ARG A 15 -21.17 26.79 27.74
N ALA A 16 -21.69 27.67 28.59
CA ALA A 16 -21.84 27.48 30.03
C ALA A 16 -23.18 28.09 30.50
N ARG A 17 -23.53 27.84 31.78
CA ARG A 17 -24.73 28.25 32.56
C ARG A 17 -25.83 27.18 32.65
N ARG A 18 -26.49 26.96 33.81
CA ARG A 18 -26.27 27.40 35.23
C ARG A 18 -27.21 26.64 36.20
N ARG A 19 -26.74 26.36 37.43
CA ARG A 19 -27.48 26.19 38.73
C ARG A 19 -28.48 25.00 38.80
N SER A 20 -28.70 24.28 39.91
CA SER A 20 -28.85 24.63 41.35
C SER A 20 -28.39 23.41 42.22
N SER A 21 -27.56 23.46 43.27
CA SER A 21 -27.64 24.06 44.63
C SER A 21 -28.49 23.31 45.69
N ALA A 22 -27.83 22.45 46.50
CA ALA A 22 -28.10 22.08 47.91
C ALA A 22 -26.78 21.45 48.46
N LEU A 23 -26.08 22.02 49.45
CA LEU A 23 -26.13 21.69 50.89
C LEU A 23 -26.45 20.20 51.16
N GLY A 24 -25.58 19.35 51.75
CA GLY A 24 -24.20 19.49 52.25
C GLY A 24 -23.53 18.10 52.39
N ALA A 25 -22.46 17.86 53.17
CA ALA A 25 -21.67 18.73 54.04
C ALA A 25 -20.23 18.16 54.34
N LEU A 26 -19.53 18.85 55.25
CA LEU A 26 -18.33 18.57 56.07
C LEU A 26 -18.10 17.07 56.46
N LEU A 27 -16.89 16.54 56.70
CA LEU A 27 -15.55 17.15 56.87
C LEU A 27 -14.42 16.15 56.49
N THR A 28 -13.27 16.64 56.04
CA THR A 28 -11.99 15.89 55.96
C THR A 28 -11.04 16.32 57.08
N THR A 29 -10.35 15.39 57.76
CA THR A 29 -8.86 15.27 57.86
C THR A 29 -8.46 14.22 58.91
N ALA A 30 -7.20 13.75 58.86
CA ALA A 30 -6.69 12.63 59.65
C ALA A 30 -5.51 13.01 60.59
N LEU A 31 -5.12 12.05 61.44
CA LEU A 31 -3.89 11.94 62.25
C LEU A 31 -3.64 12.98 63.37
N ALA A 32 -3.50 12.50 64.61
CA ALA A 32 -2.17 12.22 65.22
C ALA A 32 -2.30 11.50 66.60
N LEU A 33 -1.20 10.86 67.04
CA LEU A 33 -1.08 10.09 68.29
C LEU A 33 -0.90 10.96 69.56
N THR A 34 -1.35 10.43 70.71
CA THR A 34 -0.73 10.37 72.06
C THR A 34 -1.84 9.97 73.06
N ALA A 35 -1.64 9.36 74.22
CA ALA A 35 -0.67 8.47 74.85
C ALA A 35 -1.23 8.23 76.28
N SER A 36 -1.01 7.04 76.85
CA SER A 36 -1.12 6.74 78.30
C SER A 36 -2.49 6.79 79.01
N VAL A 37 -2.79 5.70 79.72
CA VAL A 37 -3.86 5.58 80.73
C VAL A 37 -3.21 5.24 82.07
N ALA A 38 -3.54 5.97 83.15
CA ALA A 38 -3.27 5.54 84.54
C ALA A 38 -4.00 6.41 85.60
N LEU A 39 -4.75 5.71 86.46
CA LEU A 39 -5.01 5.93 87.91
C LEU A 39 -5.87 7.10 88.48
N VAL A 40 -6.85 6.65 89.30
CA VAL A 40 -7.20 7.06 90.68
C VAL A 40 -7.89 8.40 90.96
N ALA A 41 -9.14 8.33 91.47
CA ALA A 41 -9.57 8.76 92.82
C ALA A 41 -11.10 8.99 92.91
N PRO A 42 -11.73 8.61 94.04
CA PRO A 42 -12.80 9.41 94.63
C PRO A 42 -12.47 9.80 96.09
N ALA A 43 -12.85 11.03 96.48
CA ALA A 43 -12.79 11.53 97.86
C ALA A 43 -14.04 12.42 98.07
N GLN A 44 -14.91 12.09 99.02
CA GLN A 44 -14.95 12.57 100.43
C GLN A 44 -15.80 13.84 100.62
N GLY A 45 -16.52 13.92 101.75
CA GLY A 45 -17.42 15.02 102.14
C GLY A 45 -18.77 14.51 102.68
N THR A 46 -18.91 14.04 103.93
CA THR A 46 -18.92 14.75 105.24
C THR A 46 -20.16 15.62 105.53
N ASP A 47 -21.06 15.07 106.35
CA ASP A 47 -21.82 15.73 107.44
C ASP A 47 -22.50 14.59 108.23
N GLY A 48 -22.79 14.61 109.53
CA GLY A 48 -22.74 15.69 110.53
C GLY A 48 -23.95 15.55 111.47
N GLY A 49 -23.79 14.95 112.67
CA GLY A 49 -24.93 14.78 113.61
C GLY A 49 -24.67 13.91 114.85
N LEU A 50 -24.83 14.52 116.04
CA LEU A 50 -24.93 13.92 117.38
C LEU A 50 -26.37 14.20 117.92
N PRO A 51 -26.73 13.80 119.15
CA PRO A 51 -26.95 12.45 119.73
C PRO A 51 -28.48 12.27 120.08
N PRO A 52 -28.95 11.26 120.87
CA PRO A 52 -28.79 11.14 122.34
C PRO A 52 -28.37 9.70 122.77
N VAL A 53 -27.92 9.33 123.97
CA VAL A 53 -28.14 9.69 125.39
C VAL A 53 -29.45 9.17 126.03
N GLU A 54 -29.34 8.01 126.71
CA GLU A 54 -30.20 7.53 127.81
C GLU A 54 -29.31 6.60 128.67
N GLU A 55 -28.76 7.09 129.80
CA GLU A 55 -29.13 6.75 131.19
C GLU A 55 -29.28 5.22 131.46
N ALA A 56 -28.46 4.51 132.26
CA ALA A 56 -27.75 4.71 133.54
C ALA A 56 -28.46 4.06 134.77
N ASP A 57 -27.71 3.16 135.41
CA ASP A 57 -27.69 2.82 136.86
C ASP A 57 -28.87 2.00 137.46
N ALA A 58 -28.74 1.22 138.56
CA ALA A 58 -27.63 0.94 139.47
C ALA A 58 -27.80 -0.43 140.20
N GLY A 59 -26.72 -0.94 140.81
CA GLY A 59 -26.74 -2.04 141.81
C GLY A 59 -26.11 -3.36 141.31
N GLU A 60 -25.31 -4.11 142.09
CA GLU A 60 -24.88 -4.00 143.50
C GLU A 60 -23.36 -4.29 143.63
N GLY A 61 -22.76 -4.04 144.80
CA GLY A 61 -21.30 -4.09 144.99
C GLY A 61 -20.69 -5.43 145.46
N ALA A 62 -19.39 -5.37 145.78
CA ALA A 62 -18.43 -6.48 145.94
C ALA A 62 -17.99 -7.10 144.60
N ASP A 63 -16.76 -7.62 144.42
CA ASP A 63 -15.69 -7.94 145.38
C ASP A 63 -14.30 -7.62 144.77
N THR A 64 -13.24 -7.53 145.57
CA THR A 64 -11.89 -7.18 145.11
C THR A 64 -11.13 -8.39 144.53
N GLY A 65 -10.90 -8.38 143.22
CA GLY A 65 -10.01 -9.31 142.52
C GLY A 65 -9.39 -8.66 141.28
N GLU A 66 -8.08 -8.83 141.11
CA GLU A 66 -7.31 -8.43 139.94
C GLU A 66 -7.76 -9.29 138.73
N PRO A 67 -8.19 -8.71 137.59
CA PRO A 67 -8.66 -9.50 136.47
C PRO A 67 -7.50 -10.22 135.78
N ASP A 68 -7.70 -11.50 135.45
CA ASP A 68 -6.74 -12.27 134.66
C ASP A 68 -6.41 -11.57 133.32
N PRO A 69 -5.18 -11.69 132.81
CA PRO A 69 -4.80 -11.08 131.54
C PRO A 69 -5.67 -11.65 130.41
N ILE A 70 -6.16 -10.77 129.53
CA ILE A 70 -6.82 -11.18 128.29
C ILE A 70 -5.80 -11.95 127.45
N VAL A 71 -6.15 -13.19 127.08
CA VAL A 71 -5.34 -14.03 126.19
C VAL A 71 -6.11 -14.20 124.89
N VAL A 72 -5.54 -13.71 123.80
CA VAL A 72 -5.94 -14.11 122.46
C VAL A 72 -5.21 -15.40 122.13
N VAL A 73 -5.92 -16.37 121.57
CA VAL A 73 -5.37 -17.65 121.08
C VAL A 73 -5.70 -17.78 119.61
N ALA A 74 -4.67 -17.88 118.78
CA ALA A 74 -4.81 -18.14 117.36
C ALA A 74 -5.26 -19.59 117.10
N PRO A 75 -6.03 -19.86 116.03
CA PRO A 75 -6.37 -21.21 115.64
C PRO A 75 -5.13 -22.01 115.24
N GLU A 76 -5.13 -23.32 115.49
CA GLU A 76 -4.00 -24.20 115.15
C GLU A 76 -3.65 -24.25 113.65
N THR A 77 -4.59 -23.86 112.78
CA THR A 77 -4.43 -23.90 111.33
C THR A 77 -4.97 -22.66 110.62
N ALA A 78 -4.25 -22.27 109.58
CA ALA A 78 -4.71 -21.40 108.50
C ALA A 78 -4.36 -22.05 107.16
N ALA A 79 -5.05 -21.67 106.10
CA ALA A 79 -4.81 -22.12 104.74
C ALA A 79 -4.87 -20.93 103.77
N ILE A 80 -4.10 -21.00 102.68
CA ILE A 80 -4.31 -20.14 101.52
C ILE A 80 -5.12 -20.97 100.52
N GLU A 81 -6.36 -20.55 100.27
CA GLU A 81 -7.32 -21.19 99.38
C GLU A 81 -7.39 -20.47 98.02
N GLY A 82 -7.73 -21.23 96.98
CA GLY A 82 -7.74 -20.76 95.58
C GLY A 82 -6.56 -21.29 94.77
N ASP A 83 -6.57 -21.00 93.46
CA ASP A 83 -5.48 -21.43 92.57
C ASP A 83 -4.25 -20.53 92.76
N VAL A 84 -3.13 -21.12 93.17
CA VAL A 84 -1.88 -20.40 93.46
C VAL A 84 -1.12 -20.15 92.13
N GLN A 85 -1.71 -19.33 91.25
CA GLN A 85 -1.20 -19.01 89.91
C GLN A 85 -1.44 -17.55 89.50
N VAL A 86 -0.61 -17.02 88.61
CA VAL A 86 -0.76 -15.65 88.09
C VAL A 86 -2.12 -15.45 87.42
N GLY A 87 -2.82 -14.38 87.80
CA GLY A 87 -4.16 -14.02 87.32
C GLY A 87 -5.30 -14.55 88.18
N ALA A 88 -5.04 -15.47 89.11
CA ALA A 88 -6.00 -15.87 90.14
C ALA A 88 -6.00 -14.88 91.31
N THR A 89 -6.97 -15.04 92.20
CA THR A 89 -6.98 -14.40 93.53
C THR A 89 -7.04 -15.53 94.56
N VAL A 90 -6.13 -15.50 95.53
CA VAL A 90 -6.10 -16.45 96.64
C VAL A 90 -6.60 -15.77 97.90
N GLN A 91 -7.20 -16.54 98.81
CA GLN A 91 -7.76 -16.04 100.06
C GLN A 91 -7.14 -16.80 101.24
N VAL A 92 -6.70 -16.09 102.28
CA VAL A 92 -6.30 -16.74 103.53
C VAL A 92 -7.52 -16.99 104.42
N THR A 93 -7.72 -18.25 104.80
CA THR A 93 -8.75 -18.71 105.73
C THR A 93 -8.10 -19.19 107.03
N THR A 94 -8.78 -19.02 108.15
CA THR A 94 -8.30 -19.47 109.48
C THR A 94 -9.38 -20.30 110.16
N GLY A 95 -8.99 -21.11 111.15
CA GLY A 95 -9.94 -21.66 112.12
C GLY A 95 -10.61 -20.58 113.00
N GLU A 96 -11.41 -21.03 113.97
CA GLU A 96 -12.06 -20.15 114.94
C GLU A 96 -11.03 -19.53 115.91
N TRP A 97 -11.06 -18.21 116.05
CA TRP A 97 -10.26 -17.46 117.01
C TRP A 97 -10.91 -17.46 118.39
N THR A 98 -10.11 -17.44 119.46
CA THR A 98 -10.61 -17.29 120.84
C THR A 98 -9.98 -16.06 121.51
N PRO A 99 -10.79 -15.08 121.98
CA PRO A 99 -12.24 -14.96 121.77
C PRO A 99 -12.59 -14.65 120.30
N ALA A 100 -13.85 -14.83 119.92
CA ALA A 100 -14.29 -14.78 118.51
C ALA A 100 -14.42 -13.36 117.93
N ASP A 101 -14.26 -12.32 118.74
CA ASP A 101 -14.43 -10.90 118.43
C ASP A 101 -13.10 -10.13 118.29
N VAL A 102 -12.00 -10.84 118.01
CA VAL A 102 -10.69 -10.24 117.68
C VAL A 102 -10.73 -9.44 116.37
N GLU A 103 -10.00 -8.33 116.33
CA GLU A 103 -9.74 -7.59 115.10
C GLU A 103 -8.62 -8.29 114.31
N LEU A 104 -8.92 -8.71 113.07
CA LEU A 104 -7.97 -9.43 112.22
C LEU A 104 -7.22 -8.48 111.31
N THR A 105 -5.89 -8.59 111.32
CA THR A 105 -4.99 -7.94 110.37
C THR A 105 -4.23 -8.98 109.56
N TYR A 106 -3.98 -8.67 108.29
CA TYR A 106 -3.35 -9.56 107.33
C TYR A 106 -2.01 -8.99 106.88
N THR A 107 -1.00 -9.84 106.78
CA THR A 107 0.30 -9.49 106.19
C THR A 107 0.73 -10.60 105.25
N TRP A 108 0.81 -10.27 103.97
CA TRP A 108 1.33 -11.19 102.95
C TRP A 108 2.83 -10.98 102.74
N SER A 109 3.55 -12.06 102.46
CA SER A 109 4.91 -12.03 101.94
C SER A 109 5.09 -13.04 100.80
N ALA A 110 6.09 -12.76 99.95
CA ALA A 110 6.52 -13.62 98.86
C ALA A 110 8.02 -13.88 99.02
N ASP A 111 8.44 -15.14 99.13
CA ASP A 111 9.81 -15.55 99.50
C ASP A 111 10.37 -14.76 100.71
N ASP A 112 9.60 -14.75 101.81
CA ASP A 112 9.84 -13.99 103.05
C ASP A 112 9.88 -12.44 102.91
N VAL A 113 9.67 -11.88 101.71
CA VAL A 113 9.58 -10.41 101.50
C VAL A 113 8.15 -9.94 101.64
N VAL A 114 7.87 -9.12 102.67
CA VAL A 114 6.54 -8.54 102.93
C VAL A 114 6.06 -7.71 101.73
N LEU A 115 4.81 -7.92 101.34
CA LEU A 115 4.05 -7.13 100.35
C LEU A 115 3.32 -6.01 101.11
N PRO A 116 3.86 -4.78 101.18
CA PRO A 116 3.44 -3.78 102.18
C PRO A 116 2.04 -3.17 101.93
N ASP A 117 1.56 -3.25 100.69
CA ASP A 117 0.27 -2.71 100.27
C ASP A 117 -0.87 -3.76 100.35
N GLU A 118 -0.53 -5.03 100.59
CA GLU A 118 -1.45 -6.17 100.60
C GLU A 118 -1.88 -6.52 102.03
N THR A 119 -2.89 -5.80 102.53
CA THR A 119 -3.36 -5.89 103.93
C THR A 119 -4.74 -6.54 104.09
N GLY A 120 -5.28 -7.16 103.03
CA GLY A 120 -6.58 -7.83 103.02
C GLY A 120 -6.49 -9.35 103.18
N ALA A 121 -7.64 -9.99 103.39
CA ALA A 121 -7.76 -11.46 103.42
C ALA A 121 -7.57 -12.13 102.04
N GLU A 122 -7.63 -11.35 100.96
CA GLU A 122 -7.42 -11.79 99.58
C GLU A 122 -6.15 -11.17 99.00
N LEU A 123 -5.43 -11.91 98.16
CA LEU A 123 -4.27 -11.46 97.39
C LEU A 123 -4.47 -11.79 95.91
N ALA A 124 -4.46 -10.77 95.06
CA ALA A 124 -4.48 -10.93 93.62
C ALA A 124 -3.08 -11.31 93.12
N LEU A 125 -2.94 -12.47 92.48
CA LEU A 125 -1.64 -12.98 92.06
C LEU A 125 -1.20 -12.35 90.74
N THR A 126 -0.15 -11.53 90.80
CA THR A 126 0.41 -10.85 89.62
C THR A 126 1.62 -11.62 89.07
N ALA A 127 2.09 -11.22 87.88
CA ALA A 127 3.27 -11.83 87.27
C ALA A 127 4.55 -11.67 88.12
N ASP A 128 4.59 -10.69 89.02
CA ASP A 128 5.73 -10.43 89.89
C ASP A 128 5.80 -11.42 91.08
N HIS A 129 4.70 -12.12 91.38
CA HIS A 129 4.67 -13.23 92.35
C HIS A 129 5.10 -14.56 91.72
N LEU A 130 5.38 -14.63 90.41
CA LEU A 130 5.66 -15.89 89.72
C LEU A 130 6.89 -16.61 90.29
N GLY A 131 6.69 -17.85 90.75
CA GLY A 131 7.74 -18.71 91.28
C GLY A 131 8.03 -18.53 92.77
N THR A 132 7.43 -17.54 93.45
CA THR A 132 7.64 -17.29 94.88
C THR A 132 6.77 -18.21 95.74
N GLU A 133 7.21 -18.55 96.94
CA GLU A 133 6.36 -19.11 98.00
C GLU A 133 5.63 -17.96 98.71
N LEU A 134 4.30 -18.03 98.79
CA LEU A 134 3.48 -17.06 99.51
C LEU A 134 3.37 -17.47 100.97
N THR A 135 3.46 -16.48 101.87
CA THR A 135 3.09 -16.64 103.28
C THR A 135 2.06 -15.58 103.65
N ALA A 136 0.94 -16.02 104.22
CA ALA A 136 -0.06 -15.15 104.83
C ALA A 136 0.04 -15.26 106.35
N THR A 137 0.35 -14.16 107.02
CA THR A 137 0.25 -14.05 108.49
C THR A 137 -1.07 -13.38 108.83
N VAL A 138 -1.93 -14.07 109.59
CA VAL A 138 -3.16 -13.49 110.14
C VAL A 138 -2.94 -13.27 111.62
N THR A 139 -3.01 -12.01 112.05
CA THR A 139 -2.86 -11.61 113.46
C THR A 139 -4.19 -11.12 113.98
N GLY A 140 -4.70 -11.79 115.01
CA GLY A 140 -5.89 -11.37 115.75
C GLY A 140 -5.47 -10.62 117.01
N ALA A 141 -6.07 -9.46 117.25
CA ALA A 141 -5.80 -8.64 118.42
C ALA A 141 -7.08 -8.26 119.19
N LEU A 142 -6.98 -8.19 120.52
CA LEU A 142 -8.01 -7.64 121.39
C LEU A 142 -7.35 -6.88 122.55
N GLY A 143 -7.29 -5.55 122.43
CA GLY A 143 -6.49 -4.71 123.32
C GLY A 143 -4.99 -4.89 123.08
N ASP A 144 -4.21 -5.03 124.16
CA ASP A 144 -2.75 -5.27 124.08
C ASP A 144 -2.39 -6.75 123.84
N ALA A 145 -3.37 -7.65 123.81
CA ALA A 145 -3.19 -9.08 123.57
C ALA A 145 -3.34 -9.41 122.07
N ALA A 146 -2.36 -10.10 121.50
CA ALA A 146 -2.38 -10.54 120.12
C ALA A 146 -1.70 -11.91 119.96
N ASP A 147 -2.19 -12.70 119.02
CA ASP A 147 -1.59 -13.97 118.59
C ASP A 147 -1.72 -14.09 117.06
N SER A 148 -0.90 -14.94 116.44
CA SER A 148 -0.79 -15.02 114.98
C SER A 148 -0.70 -16.45 114.46
N VAL A 149 -1.47 -16.74 113.42
CA VAL A 149 -1.36 -17.98 112.63
C VAL A 149 -0.80 -17.66 111.25
N THR A 150 -0.01 -18.58 110.70
CA THR A 150 0.56 -18.47 109.36
C THR A 150 0.09 -19.60 108.45
N ALA A 151 -0.10 -19.28 107.17
CA ALA A 151 -0.33 -20.23 106.10
C ALA A 151 0.68 -19.99 104.99
N THR A 152 1.23 -21.05 104.40
CA THR A 152 2.09 -20.96 103.22
C THR A 152 1.49 -21.69 102.02
N ALA A 153 1.73 -21.16 100.82
CA ALA A 153 1.32 -21.79 99.57
C ALA A 153 2.24 -21.37 98.42
N GLY A 154 2.72 -22.35 97.66
CA GLY A 154 3.54 -22.07 96.48
C GLY A 154 4.32 -23.29 95.96
N PRO A 155 5.23 -23.07 95.01
CA PRO A 155 5.50 -21.79 94.36
C PRO A 155 4.31 -21.34 93.48
N VAL A 156 4.10 -20.03 93.35
CA VAL A 156 3.08 -19.48 92.42
C VAL A 156 3.40 -19.92 90.99
N LEU A 157 2.42 -20.54 90.35
CA LEU A 157 2.55 -21.04 88.98
C LEU A 157 2.24 -19.95 87.95
N ALA A 158 2.71 -20.14 86.72
CA ALA A 158 2.34 -19.27 85.60
C ALA A 158 0.86 -19.48 85.26
N GLY A 159 0.14 -18.38 85.01
CA GLY A 159 -1.26 -18.45 84.61
C GLY A 159 -1.45 -19.05 83.22
N ASP A 160 -2.64 -19.58 82.96
CA ASP A 160 -3.01 -20.12 81.65
C ASP A 160 -3.68 -19.07 80.73
N LEU A 161 -3.50 -19.26 79.42
CA LEU A 161 -4.21 -18.51 78.38
C LEU A 161 -5.38 -19.37 77.88
N ASP A 162 -6.55 -19.23 78.50
CA ASP A 162 -7.75 -20.03 78.22
C ASP A 162 -8.99 -19.12 78.06
N PRO A 163 -9.73 -19.17 76.92
CA PRO A 163 -9.54 -20.06 75.78
C PRO A 163 -8.31 -19.71 74.92
N ALA A 164 -7.56 -20.75 74.54
CA ALA A 164 -6.60 -20.71 73.45
C ALA A 164 -7.29 -21.09 72.12
N PRO A 165 -7.74 -20.11 71.30
CA PRO A 165 -8.52 -20.39 70.10
C PRO A 165 -7.72 -21.10 69.00
N THR A 166 -8.38 -21.99 68.26
CA THR A 166 -7.85 -22.48 66.98
C THR A 166 -7.93 -21.38 65.92
N PRO A 167 -6.80 -20.95 65.32
CA PRO A 167 -6.81 -19.88 64.33
C PRO A 167 -7.40 -20.36 63.00
N THR A 168 -7.96 -19.46 62.21
CA THR A 168 -8.49 -19.77 60.87
C THR A 168 -7.78 -18.95 59.79
N ILE A 169 -7.75 -19.47 58.56
CA ILE A 169 -7.15 -18.78 57.41
C ILE A 169 -8.28 -18.16 56.59
N SER A 170 -8.29 -16.83 56.49
CA SER A 170 -9.22 -16.06 55.67
C SER A 170 -8.61 -15.71 54.32
N GLY A 171 -9.44 -15.71 53.28
CA GLY A 171 -9.03 -15.48 51.89
C GLY A 171 -9.02 -16.74 51.03
N ALA A 172 -8.64 -16.60 49.76
CA ALA A 172 -8.58 -17.72 48.83
C ALA A 172 -7.18 -18.34 48.86
N VAL A 173 -7.04 -19.52 49.48
CA VAL A 173 -5.75 -20.23 49.61
C VAL A 173 -5.27 -20.74 48.25
N ARG A 174 -4.52 -19.91 47.52
CA ARG A 174 -3.96 -20.19 46.18
C ARG A 174 -2.76 -19.30 45.87
N VAL A 175 -1.98 -19.67 44.85
CA VAL A 175 -0.82 -18.91 44.37
C VAL A 175 -1.17 -17.43 44.10
N ASP A 176 -0.33 -16.53 44.61
CA ASP A 176 -0.39 -15.06 44.55
C ASP A 176 -1.69 -14.42 45.07
N ALA A 177 -2.44 -15.13 45.92
CA ALA A 177 -3.56 -14.56 46.67
C ALA A 177 -3.18 -14.43 48.15
N GLU A 178 -3.06 -13.20 48.65
CA GLU A 178 -2.82 -12.97 50.06
C GLU A 178 -3.96 -13.57 50.91
N VAL A 179 -3.57 -14.27 51.97
CA VAL A 179 -4.44 -14.81 53.00
C VAL A 179 -4.05 -14.23 54.35
N THR A 180 -5.03 -14.14 55.25
CA THR A 180 -4.89 -13.53 56.57
C THR A 180 -5.17 -14.56 57.66
N ALA A 181 -4.29 -14.65 58.65
CA ALA A 181 -4.55 -15.41 59.86
C ALA A 181 -5.56 -14.66 60.73
N LEU A 182 -6.65 -15.33 61.10
CA LEU A 182 -7.60 -14.86 62.10
C LEU A 182 -7.31 -15.62 63.40
N PRO A 183 -6.65 -14.98 64.39
CA PRO A 183 -6.12 -15.67 65.56
C PRO A 183 -7.16 -16.01 66.63
N GLY A 184 -8.43 -15.62 66.46
CA GLY A 184 -9.46 -15.74 67.50
C GLY A 184 -9.34 -14.67 68.60
N THR A 185 -10.11 -14.84 69.67
CA THR A 185 -10.02 -14.02 70.89
C THR A 185 -9.24 -14.79 71.94
N TRP A 186 -8.26 -14.14 72.57
CA TRP A 186 -7.41 -14.70 73.62
C TRP A 186 -7.77 -14.03 74.94
N ASP A 187 -7.96 -14.83 75.99
CA ASP A 187 -8.23 -14.35 77.35
C ASP A 187 -7.19 -14.97 78.31
N PRO A 188 -6.53 -14.18 79.17
CA PRO A 188 -6.40 -12.72 79.07
C PRO A 188 -5.63 -12.26 77.83
N GLU A 189 -5.79 -10.98 77.47
CA GLU A 189 -5.18 -10.41 76.24
C GLU A 189 -3.67 -10.66 76.17
N ALA A 190 -3.23 -11.30 75.07
CA ALA A 190 -1.88 -11.76 74.84
C ALA A 190 -1.24 -11.12 73.60
N SER A 191 0.09 -10.97 73.62
CA SER A 191 0.87 -10.60 72.43
C SER A 191 0.93 -11.79 71.48
N LEU A 192 0.57 -11.57 70.21
CA LEU A 192 0.49 -12.63 69.21
C LEU A 192 1.68 -12.63 68.25
N SER A 193 2.25 -13.80 68.02
CA SER A 193 3.23 -14.05 66.96
C SER A 193 2.73 -15.16 66.03
N TYR A 194 3.14 -15.09 64.76
CA TYR A 194 2.67 -15.98 63.70
C TYR A 194 3.84 -16.76 63.11
N GLN A 195 3.58 -17.98 62.65
CA GLN A 195 4.50 -18.73 61.79
C GLN A 195 3.68 -19.54 60.78
N TRP A 196 3.73 -19.13 59.52
CA TRP A 196 3.10 -19.89 58.43
C TRP A 196 3.91 -21.14 58.10
N GLN A 197 3.22 -22.21 57.72
CA GLN A 197 3.79 -23.53 57.48
C GLN A 197 3.25 -24.12 56.18
N ILE A 198 4.12 -24.83 55.46
CA ILE A 198 3.80 -25.56 54.24
C ILE A 198 4.15 -27.03 54.47
N SER A 199 3.17 -27.92 54.28
CA SER A 199 3.28 -29.36 54.58
C SER A 199 3.79 -29.63 56.01
N GLY A 200 3.40 -28.79 56.97
CA GLY A 200 3.82 -28.85 58.38
C GLY A 200 5.25 -28.33 58.66
N GLN A 201 5.96 -27.79 57.67
CA GLN A 201 7.28 -27.18 57.84
C GLN A 201 7.18 -25.64 57.86
N PRO A 202 7.87 -24.94 58.78
CA PRO A 202 7.82 -23.48 58.86
C PRO A 202 8.43 -22.83 57.61
N VAL A 203 7.74 -21.84 57.04
CA VAL A 203 8.24 -21.04 55.93
C VAL A 203 9.12 -19.91 56.48
N THR A 204 10.40 -19.91 56.11
CA THR A 204 11.39 -18.93 56.57
C THR A 204 10.94 -17.49 56.31
N GLY A 205 10.84 -16.70 57.38
CA GLY A 205 10.45 -15.28 57.33
C GLY A 205 8.94 -15.02 57.18
N ALA A 206 8.11 -16.05 57.09
CA ALA A 206 6.66 -15.92 57.07
C ALA A 206 6.08 -15.83 58.48
N THR A 207 6.39 -14.73 59.18
CA THR A 207 6.00 -14.47 60.58
C THR A 207 4.98 -13.34 60.76
N GLY A 208 4.46 -12.79 59.66
CA GLY A 208 3.39 -11.79 59.67
C GLY A 208 1.99 -12.41 59.79
N SER A 209 0.99 -11.59 60.13
CA SER A 209 -0.42 -12.00 60.15
C SER A 209 -1.02 -12.29 58.76
N THR A 210 -0.28 -12.00 57.67
CA THR A 210 -0.64 -12.39 56.31
C THR A 210 0.45 -13.23 55.65
N TYR A 211 0.05 -14.01 54.65
CA TYR A 211 0.94 -14.77 53.78
C TYR A 211 0.40 -14.77 52.36
N THR A 212 1.29 -14.72 51.37
CA THR A 212 0.92 -14.87 49.96
C THR A 212 1.57 -16.15 49.44
N PRO A 213 0.80 -17.23 49.21
CA PRO A 213 1.35 -18.49 48.71
C PRO A 213 2.01 -18.31 47.35
N THR A 214 3.18 -18.91 47.19
CA THR A 214 4.01 -18.86 46.00
C THR A 214 3.72 -20.03 45.05
N THR A 215 4.36 -20.05 43.88
CA THR A 215 4.27 -21.17 42.94
C THR A 215 4.77 -22.50 43.51
N ALA A 216 5.71 -22.47 44.46
CA ALA A 216 6.28 -23.66 45.11
C ALA A 216 5.29 -24.32 46.08
N ASP A 217 4.39 -23.54 46.66
CA ASP A 217 3.44 -23.99 47.69
C ASP A 217 2.24 -24.71 47.08
N LYS A 218 2.03 -24.58 45.76
CA LYS A 218 0.88 -25.14 45.05
C LYS A 218 0.73 -26.65 45.25
N GLY A 219 -0.46 -27.06 45.67
CA GLY A 219 -0.80 -28.46 45.93
C GLY A 219 -0.31 -28.96 47.30
N GLN A 220 0.44 -28.16 48.05
CA GLN A 220 0.82 -28.44 49.43
C GLN A 220 -0.23 -27.89 50.40
N THR A 221 -0.20 -28.38 51.64
CA THR A 221 -1.09 -27.93 52.71
C THR A 221 -0.50 -26.71 53.42
N LEU A 222 -1.22 -25.60 53.45
CA LEU A 222 -0.92 -24.40 54.22
C LEU A 222 -1.58 -24.48 55.60
N THR A 223 -0.80 -24.20 56.65
CA THR A 223 -1.28 -23.96 58.02
C THR A 223 -0.64 -22.68 58.58
N VAL A 224 -1.24 -22.09 59.61
CA VAL A 224 -0.60 -21.04 60.42
C VAL A 224 -0.59 -21.46 61.88
N ALA A 225 0.59 -21.39 62.50
CA ALA A 225 0.74 -21.44 63.95
C ALA A 225 0.63 -20.02 64.51
N VAL A 226 -0.17 -19.84 65.57
CA VAL A 226 -0.29 -18.60 66.33
C VAL A 226 0.15 -18.89 67.76
N THR A 227 1.16 -18.17 68.23
CA THR A 227 1.67 -18.26 69.60
C THR A 227 1.28 -17.00 70.36
N GLY A 228 0.45 -17.17 71.40
CA GLY A 228 0.11 -16.13 72.35
C GLY A 228 1.09 -16.12 73.52
N THR A 229 1.59 -14.93 73.87
CA THR A 229 2.51 -14.72 74.99
C THR A 229 2.04 -13.56 75.88
N ARG A 230 2.13 -13.74 77.20
CA ARG A 230 1.83 -12.71 78.20
C ARG A 230 2.78 -12.90 79.38
N TYR A 231 3.31 -11.81 79.93
CA TYR A 231 4.24 -11.90 81.06
C TYR A 231 3.53 -12.49 82.29
N GLY A 232 4.14 -13.48 82.94
CA GLY A 232 3.51 -14.27 84.00
C GLY A 232 2.66 -15.47 83.56
N TYR A 233 2.49 -15.69 82.25
CA TYR A 233 1.61 -16.76 81.71
C TYR A 233 2.36 -17.78 80.87
N THR A 234 1.87 -19.03 80.88
CA THR A 234 2.34 -20.10 80.00
C THR A 234 2.02 -19.73 78.54
N SER A 235 3.04 -19.73 77.68
CA SER A 235 2.87 -19.40 76.26
C SER A 235 2.24 -20.57 75.50
N VAL A 236 1.10 -20.33 74.87
CA VAL A 236 0.34 -21.38 74.14
C VAL A 236 0.46 -21.15 72.63
N THR A 237 0.64 -22.24 71.88
CA THR A 237 0.66 -22.22 70.41
C THR A 237 -0.47 -23.08 69.86
N THR A 238 -1.36 -22.47 69.08
CA THR A 238 -2.44 -23.15 68.36
C THR A 238 -2.17 -23.13 66.85
N VAL A 239 -2.65 -24.14 66.12
CA VAL A 239 -2.40 -24.30 64.67
C VAL A 239 -3.73 -24.41 63.95
N SER A 240 -3.86 -23.73 62.81
CA SER A 240 -5.08 -23.77 62.00
C SER A 240 -5.34 -25.14 61.39
N GLU A 241 -6.59 -25.39 60.97
CA GLU A 241 -6.85 -26.45 59.99
C GLU A 241 -6.04 -26.21 58.71
N GLY A 242 -5.68 -27.30 58.02
CA GLY A 242 -4.85 -27.28 56.83
C GLY A 242 -5.64 -27.04 55.55
N ALA A 243 -5.23 -26.06 54.75
CA ALA A 243 -5.85 -25.73 53.47
C ALA A 243 -4.89 -25.97 52.29
N VAL A 244 -5.32 -26.72 51.28
CA VAL A 244 -4.48 -27.04 50.11
C VAL A 244 -4.36 -25.81 49.20
N VAL A 245 -3.13 -25.39 48.87
CA VAL A 245 -2.86 -24.24 48.02
C VAL A 245 -3.29 -24.51 46.58
N GLY A 246 -4.38 -23.86 46.18
CA GLY A 246 -4.91 -23.92 44.82
C GLY A 246 -4.02 -23.24 43.78
N ALA A 247 -4.34 -23.46 42.50
CA ALA A 247 -3.69 -22.75 41.41
C ALA A 247 -4.09 -21.25 41.39
N GLY A 248 -3.14 -20.38 41.06
CA GLY A 248 -3.41 -18.96 40.81
C GLY A 248 -4.43 -18.75 39.68
N THR A 249 -5.10 -17.61 39.67
CA THR A 249 -6.15 -17.26 38.67
C THR A 249 -5.80 -15.99 37.94
N PHE A 250 -6.40 -15.71 36.76
CA PHE A 250 -6.20 -14.47 36.03
C PHE A 250 -7.39 -13.50 36.21
N PRO A 251 -7.38 -12.57 37.19
CA PRO A 251 -8.42 -11.56 37.36
C PRO A 251 -8.72 -10.76 36.09
N SER A 252 -7.67 -10.35 35.35
CA SER A 252 -7.83 -9.80 34.00
C SER A 252 -7.49 -10.84 32.96
N SER A 253 -8.51 -11.25 32.20
CA SER A 253 -8.39 -12.11 31.03
C SER A 253 -9.45 -11.68 29.99
N PRO A 254 -9.20 -10.60 29.23
CA PRO A 254 -10.20 -9.98 28.36
C PRO A 254 -10.67 -10.89 27.21
N THR A 255 -11.88 -10.63 26.71
CA THR A 255 -12.39 -11.25 25.48
C THR A 255 -11.59 -10.72 24.27
N PRO A 256 -10.91 -11.57 23.49
CA PRO A 256 -10.09 -11.14 22.38
C PRO A 256 -10.94 -10.60 21.23
N THR A 257 -10.38 -9.67 20.46
CA THR A 257 -10.98 -9.19 19.20
C THR A 257 -10.14 -9.60 17.99
N ILE A 258 -10.71 -9.48 16.79
CA ILE A 258 -10.02 -9.73 15.52
C ILE A 258 -9.93 -8.39 14.78
N SER A 259 -8.72 -7.94 14.46
CA SER A 259 -8.50 -6.76 13.63
C SER A 259 -8.28 -7.15 12.16
N GLY A 260 -8.62 -6.22 11.26
CA GLY A 260 -8.61 -6.43 9.81
C GLY A 260 -9.99 -6.77 9.24
N THR A 261 -10.12 -6.74 7.90
CA THR A 261 -11.38 -7.06 7.22
C THR A 261 -11.53 -8.57 7.04
N VAL A 262 -12.48 -9.20 7.75
CA VAL A 262 -12.73 -10.65 7.73
C VAL A 262 -13.26 -11.12 6.36
N ARG A 263 -12.34 -11.35 5.42
CA ARG A 263 -12.59 -11.93 4.09
C ARG A 263 -11.45 -12.83 3.65
N VAL A 264 -11.70 -13.69 2.66
CA VAL A 264 -10.65 -14.52 2.03
C VAL A 264 -9.48 -13.67 1.53
N GLY A 265 -8.26 -14.10 1.87
CA GLY A 265 -7.00 -13.50 1.45
C GLY A 265 -6.63 -12.17 2.12
N SER A 266 -7.28 -11.81 3.24
CA SER A 266 -6.86 -10.66 4.06
C SER A 266 -6.14 -11.15 5.30
N ALA A 267 -5.00 -10.55 5.64
CA ALA A 267 -4.35 -10.80 6.92
C ALA A 267 -5.24 -10.25 8.05
N LEU A 268 -5.47 -11.09 9.06
CA LEU A 268 -6.17 -10.77 10.29
C LEU A 268 -5.21 -10.97 11.46
N GLN A 269 -5.39 -10.20 12.52
CA GLN A 269 -4.60 -10.28 13.74
C GLN A 269 -5.52 -10.46 14.94
N ALA A 270 -5.18 -11.40 15.82
CA ALA A 270 -5.83 -11.57 17.11
C ALA A 270 -5.31 -10.49 18.07
N VAL A 271 -6.23 -9.80 18.74
CA VAL A 271 -5.94 -8.77 19.74
C VAL A 271 -6.40 -9.29 21.10
N PRO A 272 -5.50 -9.84 21.95
CA PRO A 272 -5.87 -10.58 23.16
C PRO A 272 -6.26 -9.70 24.36
N GLY A 273 -6.01 -8.38 24.30
CA GLY A 273 -6.08 -7.49 25.47
C GLY A 273 -4.94 -7.73 26.46
N THR A 274 -4.94 -6.98 27.57
CA THR A 274 -3.95 -7.10 28.64
C THR A 274 -4.39 -8.13 29.67
N TRP A 275 -3.57 -9.15 29.88
CA TRP A 275 -3.79 -10.18 30.90
C TRP A 275 -3.09 -9.75 32.19
N SER A 276 -3.68 -10.07 33.35
CA SER A 276 -3.09 -9.79 34.66
C SER A 276 -3.26 -10.99 35.59
N PRO A 277 -2.17 -11.54 36.16
CA PRO A 277 -0.77 -11.23 35.81
C PRO A 277 -0.42 -11.62 34.37
N ASP A 278 0.77 -11.25 33.91
CA ASP A 278 1.25 -11.58 32.56
C ASP A 278 1.18 -13.09 32.27
N ALA A 279 0.74 -13.42 31.06
CA ALA A 279 0.48 -14.78 30.63
C ALA A 279 1.19 -15.09 29.30
N THR A 280 1.74 -16.29 29.17
CA THR A 280 2.15 -16.82 27.87
C THR A 280 0.88 -17.16 27.07
N LEU A 281 0.71 -16.51 25.91
CA LEU A 281 -0.49 -16.63 25.09
C LEU A 281 -0.28 -17.56 23.89
N THR A 282 -1.20 -18.50 23.72
CA THR A 282 -1.31 -19.35 22.52
C THR A 282 -2.65 -19.12 21.82
N TYR A 283 -2.69 -19.28 20.50
CA TYR A 283 -3.84 -18.97 19.66
C TYR A 283 -4.36 -20.23 18.97
N GLN A 284 -5.67 -20.26 18.69
CA GLN A 284 -6.28 -21.25 17.81
C GLN A 284 -7.44 -20.60 17.04
N TRP A 285 -7.28 -20.44 15.73
CA TRP A 285 -8.36 -19.95 14.86
C TRP A 285 -9.36 -21.06 14.56
N ARG A 286 -10.63 -20.69 14.42
CA ARG A 286 -11.76 -21.63 14.31
C ARG A 286 -12.78 -21.13 13.30
N THR A 287 -13.35 -22.03 12.51
CA THR A 287 -14.54 -21.79 11.68
C THR A 287 -15.71 -22.62 12.16
N ASP A 288 -16.89 -22.01 12.28
CA ASP A 288 -18.13 -22.65 12.76
C ASP A 288 -17.92 -23.42 14.08
N GLY A 289 -17.14 -22.82 14.98
CA GLY A 289 -16.75 -23.38 16.28
C GLY A 289 -15.60 -24.40 16.26
N LYS A 290 -15.23 -24.97 15.11
CA LYS A 290 -14.22 -26.03 14.95
C LYS A 290 -12.83 -25.47 14.66
N SER A 291 -11.79 -26.07 15.25
CA SER A 291 -10.39 -25.68 15.02
C SER A 291 -9.97 -25.83 13.56
N ILE A 292 -9.33 -24.79 13.03
CA ILE A 292 -8.66 -24.82 11.72
C ILE A 292 -7.27 -25.43 11.94
N SER A 293 -6.97 -26.54 11.26
CA SER A 293 -5.69 -27.23 11.41
C SER A 293 -4.50 -26.32 11.06
N GLY A 294 -3.47 -26.33 11.90
CA GLY A 294 -2.27 -25.50 11.76
C GLY A 294 -2.44 -23.99 12.02
N ALA A 295 -3.66 -23.50 12.28
CA ALA A 295 -3.92 -22.08 12.49
C ALA A 295 -3.73 -21.65 13.96
N THR A 296 -2.49 -21.72 14.43
CA THR A 296 -2.10 -21.46 15.84
C THR A 296 -1.33 -20.15 16.06
N GLY A 297 -1.08 -19.38 15.00
CA GLY A 297 -0.41 -18.08 15.08
C GLY A 297 -1.31 -16.94 15.58
N SER A 298 -0.70 -15.87 16.05
CA SER A 298 -1.37 -14.60 16.39
C SER A 298 -2.02 -13.89 15.19
N THR A 299 -1.70 -14.32 13.97
CA THR A 299 -2.30 -13.86 12.72
C THR A 299 -2.88 -15.02 11.93
N TYR A 300 -3.88 -14.73 11.09
CA TYR A 300 -4.46 -15.70 10.17
C TYR A 300 -4.92 -15.02 8.89
N THR A 301 -4.75 -15.71 7.75
CA THR A 301 -5.29 -15.25 6.46
C THR A 301 -6.36 -16.25 6.02
N PRO A 302 -7.65 -15.88 6.03
CA PRO A 302 -8.73 -16.80 5.65
C PRO A 302 -8.56 -17.32 4.23
N GLN A 303 -8.73 -18.62 4.10
CA GLN A 303 -8.61 -19.39 2.88
C GLN A 303 -9.97 -19.50 2.16
N ALA A 304 -9.97 -20.04 0.95
CA ALA A 304 -11.18 -20.21 0.18
C ALA A 304 -12.24 -21.09 0.87
N ALA A 305 -11.81 -22.04 1.72
CA ALA A 305 -12.67 -22.91 2.51
C ALA A 305 -13.43 -22.18 3.62
N ASP A 306 -12.92 -21.05 4.12
CA ASP A 306 -13.56 -20.34 5.23
C ASP A 306 -14.69 -19.41 4.77
N LYS A 307 -14.77 -19.10 3.47
CA LYS A 307 -15.78 -18.23 2.89
C LYS A 307 -17.20 -18.65 3.29
N GLY A 308 -17.94 -17.73 3.91
CA GLY A 308 -19.31 -17.95 4.38
C GLY A 308 -19.41 -18.64 5.74
N ARG A 309 -18.30 -19.10 6.31
CA ARG A 309 -18.22 -19.67 7.67
C ARG A 309 -17.97 -18.58 8.71
N THR A 310 -18.33 -18.86 9.95
CA THR A 310 -18.13 -17.95 11.09
C THR A 310 -16.74 -18.14 11.68
N LEU A 311 -15.83 -17.19 11.43
CA LEU A 311 -14.46 -17.20 11.95
C LEU A 311 -14.41 -16.63 13.37
N SER A 312 -13.65 -17.27 14.26
CA SER A 312 -13.29 -16.75 15.58
C SER A 312 -11.87 -17.19 15.96
N VAL A 313 -11.29 -16.60 16.99
CA VAL A 313 -10.03 -17.04 17.59
C VAL A 313 -10.23 -17.38 19.07
N VAL A 314 -9.60 -18.45 19.56
CA VAL A 314 -9.42 -18.71 20.99
C VAL A 314 -8.01 -18.32 21.37
N VAL A 315 -7.90 -17.51 22.42
CA VAL A 315 -6.65 -17.21 23.11
C VAL A 315 -6.63 -18.03 24.39
N THR A 316 -5.54 -18.77 24.61
CA THR A 316 -5.29 -19.53 25.84
C THR A 316 -4.08 -18.92 26.53
N GLY A 317 -4.28 -18.39 27.74
CA GLY A 317 -3.22 -17.86 28.58
C GLY A 317 -2.82 -18.84 29.67
N SER A 318 -1.52 -19.03 29.84
CA SER A 318 -0.91 -19.89 30.85
C SER A 318 0.25 -19.18 31.55
N ARG A 319 0.39 -19.41 32.85
CA ARG A 319 1.52 -19.01 33.70
C ARG A 319 1.81 -20.18 34.65
N GLU A 320 3.07 -20.36 35.04
CA GLU A 320 3.42 -21.38 36.02
C GLU A 320 2.69 -21.15 37.36
N GLY A 321 2.30 -22.24 38.04
CA GLY A 321 1.42 -22.17 39.21
C GLY A 321 -0.05 -21.86 38.93
N TYR A 322 -0.42 -21.30 37.78
CA TYR A 322 -1.77 -20.80 37.50
C TYR A 322 -2.68 -21.82 36.82
N ALA A 323 -3.99 -21.57 36.89
CA ALA A 323 -5.00 -22.27 36.11
C ALA A 323 -5.10 -21.67 34.70
N THR A 324 -4.79 -22.50 33.69
CA THR A 324 -4.88 -22.12 32.26
C THR A 324 -6.27 -21.61 31.91
N THR A 325 -6.35 -20.38 31.40
CA THR A 325 -7.61 -19.70 31.09
C THR A 325 -7.79 -19.50 29.60
N LYS A 326 -9.02 -19.70 29.09
CA LYS A 326 -9.37 -19.56 27.66
C LYS A 326 -10.39 -18.45 27.46
N ARG A 327 -10.22 -17.68 26.38
CA ARG A 327 -11.16 -16.65 25.92
C ARG A 327 -11.36 -16.77 24.41
N ALA A 328 -12.59 -16.66 23.95
CA ALA A 328 -12.96 -16.75 22.54
C ALA A 328 -13.44 -15.40 22.03
N SER A 329 -13.02 -15.01 20.82
CA SER A 329 -13.55 -13.80 20.19
C SER A 329 -15.01 -14.00 19.78
N ALA A 330 -15.73 -12.90 19.58
CA ALA A 330 -16.95 -12.93 18.79
C ALA A 330 -16.69 -13.54 17.40
N GLY A 331 -17.71 -14.22 16.86
CA GLY A 331 -17.65 -14.81 15.53
C GLY A 331 -17.97 -13.79 14.44
N THR A 332 -17.28 -13.85 13.30
CA THR A 332 -17.57 -13.01 12.12
C THR A 332 -17.59 -13.84 10.85
N VAL A 333 -18.62 -13.68 10.01
CA VAL A 333 -18.74 -14.43 8.75
C VAL A 333 -17.68 -13.96 7.74
N VAL A 334 -16.90 -14.91 7.20
CA VAL A 334 -15.84 -14.60 6.24
C VAL A 334 -16.43 -14.22 4.88
N ALA A 335 -16.31 -12.95 4.51
CA ALA A 335 -16.73 -12.46 3.21
C ALA A 335 -15.84 -12.99 2.07
N ALA A 336 -16.34 -12.90 0.83
CA ALA A 336 -15.56 -13.24 -0.35
C ALA A 336 -14.36 -12.31 -0.53
N GLY A 337 -13.21 -12.86 -0.95
CA GLY A 337 -12.06 -12.09 -1.38
C GLY A 337 -12.39 -11.16 -2.57
N ARG A 338 -11.62 -10.09 -2.74
CA ARG A 338 -11.76 -9.16 -3.89
C ARG A 338 -10.45 -9.10 -4.67
N PHE A 339 -10.56 -8.93 -5.99
CA PHE A 339 -9.40 -8.60 -6.84
C PHE A 339 -9.00 -7.14 -6.60
N THR A 340 -7.70 -6.90 -6.39
CA THR A 340 -7.11 -5.57 -6.25
C THR A 340 -6.66 -4.99 -7.59
N THR A 341 -6.37 -5.85 -8.58
CA THR A 341 -6.05 -5.43 -9.95
C THR A 341 -6.94 -6.15 -10.95
N VAL A 342 -7.75 -5.38 -11.66
CA VAL A 342 -8.67 -5.82 -12.73
C VAL A 342 -8.35 -5.01 -14.00
N PRO A 343 -7.43 -5.46 -14.86
CA PRO A 343 -6.99 -4.69 -16.03
C PRO A 343 -8.09 -4.54 -17.08
N THR A 344 -8.03 -3.44 -17.85
CA THR A 344 -8.83 -3.30 -19.08
C THR A 344 -8.18 -4.12 -20.20
N PRO A 345 -8.88 -5.11 -20.79
CA PRO A 345 -8.30 -5.97 -21.81
C PRO A 345 -8.06 -5.19 -23.12
N LYS A 346 -6.95 -5.49 -23.81
CA LYS A 346 -6.60 -4.89 -25.11
C LYS A 346 -6.95 -5.85 -26.25
N ILE A 347 -7.59 -5.33 -27.30
CA ILE A 347 -7.81 -6.06 -28.56
C ILE A 347 -6.64 -5.78 -29.51
N SER A 348 -6.20 -6.82 -30.22
CA SER A 348 -5.19 -6.76 -31.28
C SER A 348 -5.71 -7.48 -32.53
N GLY A 349 -5.16 -7.13 -33.70
CA GLY A 349 -5.63 -7.59 -35.01
C GLY A 349 -6.49 -6.53 -35.73
N THR A 350 -6.44 -6.53 -37.06
CA THR A 350 -7.14 -5.53 -37.88
C THR A 350 -8.60 -5.94 -38.10
N PRO A 351 -9.59 -5.09 -37.80
CA PRO A 351 -11.00 -5.50 -37.79
C PRO A 351 -11.57 -5.62 -39.20
N HIS A 352 -11.46 -6.79 -39.82
CA HIS A 352 -12.11 -7.10 -41.10
C HIS A 352 -12.81 -8.46 -41.05
N VAL A 353 -13.89 -8.63 -41.81
CA VAL A 353 -14.57 -9.92 -41.99
C VAL A 353 -13.56 -10.99 -42.42
N GLY A 354 -13.51 -12.10 -41.67
CA GLY A 354 -12.60 -13.22 -41.89
C GLY A 354 -11.26 -13.15 -41.15
N SER A 355 -10.86 -11.99 -40.60
CA SER A 355 -9.66 -11.87 -39.76
C SER A 355 -9.93 -12.33 -38.31
N THR A 356 -8.86 -12.61 -37.56
CA THR A 356 -8.95 -13.01 -36.16
C THR A 356 -8.46 -11.87 -35.27
N LEU A 357 -9.30 -11.46 -34.32
CA LEU A 357 -8.93 -10.58 -33.22
C LEU A 357 -8.40 -11.40 -32.05
N LYS A 358 -7.43 -10.86 -31.30
CA LYS A 358 -6.86 -11.47 -30.09
C LYS A 358 -6.99 -10.51 -28.91
N ALA A 359 -7.52 -11.03 -27.80
CA ALA A 359 -7.63 -10.33 -26.53
C ALA A 359 -6.40 -10.59 -25.64
N THR A 360 -5.82 -9.54 -25.08
CA THR A 360 -4.80 -9.60 -24.04
C THR A 360 -5.38 -9.06 -22.74
N ALA A 361 -5.52 -9.91 -21.72
CA ALA A 361 -6.27 -9.61 -20.50
C ALA A 361 -5.51 -8.80 -19.43
N GLY A 362 -4.19 -8.64 -19.57
CA GLY A 362 -3.32 -8.06 -18.53
C GLY A 362 -3.15 -8.97 -17.31
N THR A 363 -2.39 -8.50 -16.32
CA THR A 363 -2.11 -9.23 -15.08
C THR A 363 -3.16 -8.95 -14.01
N TRP A 364 -3.86 -9.98 -13.55
CA TRP A 364 -4.86 -9.89 -12.49
C TRP A 364 -4.22 -10.15 -11.12
N SER A 365 -4.62 -9.40 -10.10
CA SER A 365 -4.12 -9.56 -8.73
C SER A 365 -5.26 -9.73 -7.71
N PRO A 366 -5.24 -10.78 -6.86
CA PRO A 366 -4.41 -11.98 -7.02
C PRO A 366 -4.74 -12.74 -8.31
N GLY A 367 -3.87 -13.65 -8.74
CA GLY A 367 -4.02 -14.37 -10.01
C GLY A 367 -5.37 -15.08 -10.17
N ALA A 368 -5.95 -15.02 -11.36
CA ALA A 368 -7.32 -15.45 -11.66
C ALA A 368 -7.37 -16.43 -12.85
N GLN A 369 -8.31 -17.37 -12.82
CA GLN A 369 -8.74 -18.10 -14.01
C GLN A 369 -9.62 -17.18 -14.86
N LEU A 370 -9.28 -17.01 -16.13
CA LEU A 370 -9.91 -16.02 -17.01
C LEU A 370 -10.88 -16.68 -18.00
N THR A 371 -12.04 -16.06 -18.18
CA THR A 371 -13.04 -16.40 -19.21
C THR A 371 -13.30 -15.16 -20.08
N TYR A 372 -13.56 -15.38 -21.37
CA TYR A 372 -13.76 -14.32 -22.34
C TYR A 372 -15.21 -14.34 -22.84
N GLN A 373 -15.74 -13.18 -23.22
CA GLN A 373 -16.99 -13.06 -23.97
C GLN A 373 -16.85 -11.90 -24.95
N TRP A 374 -16.78 -12.22 -26.24
CA TRP A 374 -16.78 -11.21 -27.29
C TRP A 374 -18.19 -10.67 -27.52
N LYS A 375 -18.26 -9.38 -27.87
CA LYS A 375 -19.50 -8.61 -27.99
C LYS A 375 -19.50 -7.82 -29.29
N ARG A 376 -20.67 -7.72 -29.91
CA ARG A 376 -20.98 -6.97 -31.13
C ARG A 376 -21.94 -5.86 -30.74
N ASP A 377 -21.49 -4.60 -30.87
CA ASP A 377 -22.23 -3.41 -30.44
C ASP A 377 -22.79 -3.54 -29.01
N GLY A 378 -21.96 -4.09 -28.10
CA GLY A 378 -22.30 -4.33 -26.69
C GLY A 378 -23.03 -5.65 -26.39
N ARG A 379 -23.66 -6.30 -27.38
CA ARG A 379 -24.39 -7.57 -27.21
C ARG A 379 -23.47 -8.78 -27.32
N SER A 380 -23.61 -9.76 -26.43
CA SER A 380 -22.79 -10.99 -26.43
C SER A 380 -22.96 -11.79 -27.73
N ILE A 381 -21.85 -12.25 -28.29
CA ILE A 381 -21.82 -13.14 -29.46
C ILE A 381 -21.81 -14.59 -28.96
N SER A 382 -22.81 -15.38 -29.36
CA SER A 382 -22.90 -16.79 -28.94
C SER A 382 -21.66 -17.59 -29.36
N GLY A 383 -21.18 -18.47 -28.48
CA GLY A 383 -19.98 -19.30 -28.67
C GLY A 383 -18.63 -18.55 -28.68
N ALA A 384 -18.62 -17.22 -28.69
CA ALA A 384 -17.39 -16.42 -28.76
C ALA A 384 -16.76 -16.22 -27.37
N ASN A 385 -16.27 -17.32 -26.78
CA ASN A 385 -15.78 -17.39 -25.40
C ASN A 385 -14.26 -17.64 -25.25
N ARG A 386 -13.53 -17.67 -26.36
CA ARG A 386 -12.06 -17.85 -26.40
C ARG A 386 -11.32 -16.52 -26.33
N SER A 387 -10.02 -16.55 -26.02
CA SER A 387 -9.12 -15.38 -26.07
C SER A 387 -8.93 -14.80 -27.48
N THR A 388 -9.41 -15.49 -28.52
CA THR A 388 -9.46 -15.05 -29.90
C THR A 388 -10.87 -15.13 -30.47
N TYR A 389 -11.18 -14.27 -31.44
CA TYR A 389 -12.45 -14.28 -32.17
C TYR A 389 -12.23 -14.01 -33.65
N ARG A 390 -12.72 -14.93 -34.50
CA ARG A 390 -12.70 -14.74 -35.96
C ARG A 390 -13.95 -14.00 -36.39
N LEU A 391 -13.76 -12.85 -37.03
CA LEU A 391 -14.81 -11.96 -37.49
C LEU A 391 -15.63 -12.61 -38.63
N THR A 392 -16.94 -12.48 -38.52
CA THR A 392 -17.94 -13.06 -39.42
C THR A 392 -18.57 -11.99 -40.31
N ALA A 393 -19.33 -12.40 -41.34
CA ALA A 393 -20.06 -11.45 -42.18
C ALA A 393 -21.03 -10.58 -41.36
N SER A 394 -21.61 -11.13 -40.30
CA SER A 394 -22.52 -10.45 -39.37
C SER A 394 -21.85 -9.39 -38.50
N ASP A 395 -20.52 -9.30 -38.49
CA ASP A 395 -19.77 -8.24 -37.80
C ASP A 395 -19.54 -7.01 -38.68
N HIS A 396 -19.73 -7.10 -40.00
CA HIS A 396 -19.51 -5.98 -40.92
C HIS A 396 -20.23 -4.69 -40.47
N ALA A 397 -19.52 -3.57 -40.56
CA ALA A 397 -19.97 -2.22 -40.17
C ALA A 397 -20.32 -2.05 -38.69
N ARG A 398 -19.86 -2.96 -37.81
CA ARG A 398 -20.14 -2.94 -36.36
C ARG A 398 -18.85 -2.81 -35.56
N ARG A 399 -18.97 -2.54 -34.26
CA ARG A 399 -17.83 -2.50 -33.34
C ARG A 399 -17.79 -3.74 -32.47
N ILE A 400 -16.58 -4.20 -32.19
CA ILE A 400 -16.32 -5.38 -31.39
C ILE A 400 -15.67 -4.97 -30.07
N THR A 401 -16.14 -5.55 -28.97
CA THR A 401 -15.50 -5.49 -27.65
C THR A 401 -15.31 -6.90 -27.10
N VAL A 402 -14.46 -7.05 -26.08
CA VAL A 402 -14.32 -8.29 -25.32
C VAL A 402 -14.43 -7.99 -23.84
N THR A 403 -15.36 -8.67 -23.16
CA THR A 403 -15.40 -8.71 -21.70
C THR A 403 -14.55 -9.88 -21.23
N VAL A 404 -13.63 -9.63 -20.31
CA VAL A 404 -12.85 -10.66 -19.62
C VAL A 404 -13.30 -10.72 -18.16
N THR A 405 -13.63 -11.92 -17.70
CA THR A 405 -14.08 -12.18 -16.32
C THR A 405 -13.07 -13.08 -15.62
N GLY A 406 -12.53 -12.61 -14.50
CA GLY A 406 -11.63 -13.37 -13.64
C GLY A 406 -12.37 -14.04 -12.49
N LYS A 407 -12.04 -15.31 -12.24
CA LYS A 407 -12.55 -16.12 -11.13
C LYS A 407 -11.39 -16.72 -10.33
N ARG A 408 -11.55 -16.79 -9.01
CA ARG A 408 -10.62 -17.45 -8.08
C ARG A 408 -11.44 -18.03 -6.93
N SER A 409 -11.13 -19.25 -6.47
CA SER A 409 -11.88 -19.87 -5.37
C SER A 409 -11.80 -19.01 -4.11
N GLY A 410 -12.94 -18.82 -3.43
CA GLY A 410 -13.08 -17.91 -2.29
C GLY A 410 -13.26 -16.42 -2.62
N TYR A 411 -13.11 -16.00 -3.88
CA TYR A 411 -13.22 -14.59 -4.30
C TYR A 411 -14.55 -14.29 -4.99
N ALA A 412 -14.97 -13.03 -4.95
CA ALA A 412 -16.02 -12.51 -5.84
C ALA A 412 -15.46 -12.39 -7.26
N ALA A 413 -16.23 -12.82 -8.26
CA ALA A 413 -15.84 -12.65 -9.66
C ALA A 413 -15.84 -11.17 -10.04
N ALA A 414 -14.86 -10.74 -10.82
CA ALA A 414 -14.80 -9.39 -11.39
C ALA A 414 -14.64 -9.47 -12.90
N SER A 415 -15.06 -8.43 -13.62
CA SER A 415 -14.95 -8.37 -15.08
C SER A 415 -14.56 -6.97 -15.55
N SER A 416 -13.90 -6.91 -16.70
CA SER A 416 -13.60 -5.66 -17.41
C SER A 416 -13.79 -5.84 -18.90
N THR A 417 -14.14 -4.76 -19.61
CA THR A 417 -14.44 -4.78 -21.04
C THR A 417 -13.49 -3.87 -21.79
N SER A 418 -12.99 -4.33 -22.94
CA SER A 418 -12.07 -3.56 -23.78
C SER A 418 -12.72 -2.28 -24.31
N SER A 419 -11.88 -1.34 -24.76
CA SER A 419 -12.30 -0.36 -25.74
C SER A 419 -12.86 -1.04 -26.99
N ALA A 420 -13.77 -0.37 -27.69
CA ALA A 420 -14.35 -0.86 -28.93
C ALA A 420 -13.35 -0.76 -30.10
N THR A 421 -13.38 -1.72 -31.01
CA THR A 421 -12.64 -1.63 -32.27
C THR A 421 -13.15 -0.49 -33.15
N GLY A 422 -12.38 -0.13 -34.18
CA GLY A 422 -12.94 0.50 -35.38
C GLY A 422 -14.03 -0.37 -36.01
N LEU A 423 -14.81 0.21 -36.93
CA LEU A 423 -15.86 -0.51 -37.65
C LEU A 423 -15.25 -1.66 -38.47
N VAL A 424 -15.82 -2.86 -38.35
CA VAL A 424 -15.33 -4.04 -39.08
C VAL A 424 -15.53 -3.86 -40.59
N ALA A 425 -14.42 -3.87 -41.32
CA ALA A 425 -14.40 -3.71 -42.76
C ALA A 425 -14.65 -5.04 -43.51
N LYS A 426 -14.98 -4.99 -44.80
CA LYS A 426 -14.97 -6.18 -45.68
C LYS A 426 -14.30 -5.89 -47.04
N PRO A 427 -13.86 -6.91 -47.81
CA PRO A 427 -13.38 -6.69 -49.17
C PRO A 427 -14.45 -6.04 -50.07
N PHE A 428 -14.03 -5.26 -51.06
CA PHE A 428 -14.91 -4.86 -52.15
C PHE A 428 -15.31 -6.09 -52.98
N PRO A 429 -16.61 -6.37 -53.22
CA PRO A 429 -17.03 -7.52 -54.02
C PRO A 429 -16.62 -7.42 -55.50
N ARG A 430 -16.48 -6.21 -56.07
CA ARG A 430 -16.00 -6.02 -57.45
C ARG A 430 -15.16 -4.76 -57.61
N THR A 431 -14.01 -4.90 -58.24
CA THR A 431 -13.06 -3.81 -58.55
C THR A 431 -12.35 -4.09 -59.88
N VAL A 432 -12.60 -3.27 -60.89
CA VAL A 432 -12.01 -3.41 -62.23
C VAL A 432 -10.76 -2.51 -62.35
N ALA A 433 -9.75 -2.96 -63.10
CA ALA A 433 -8.55 -2.18 -63.34
C ALA A 433 -8.83 -0.90 -64.18
N PRO A 434 -8.09 0.21 -63.93
CA PRO A 434 -8.20 1.40 -64.76
C PRO A 434 -7.54 1.19 -66.12
N THR A 435 -8.01 1.90 -67.14
CA THR A 435 -7.38 1.98 -68.47
C THR A 435 -6.73 3.35 -68.67
N ILE A 436 -5.72 3.41 -69.55
CA ILE A 436 -5.09 4.66 -69.97
C ILE A 436 -5.51 4.96 -71.41
N SER A 437 -5.86 6.20 -71.68
CA SER A 437 -6.12 6.74 -73.02
C SER A 437 -5.21 7.93 -73.33
N GLY A 438 -5.02 8.22 -74.63
CA GLY A 438 -4.09 9.24 -75.13
C GLY A 438 -2.84 8.62 -75.78
N THR A 439 -2.16 9.41 -76.62
CA THR A 439 -0.98 8.96 -77.36
C THR A 439 0.27 9.02 -76.48
N ALA A 440 1.06 7.95 -76.43
CA ALA A 440 2.32 7.90 -75.69
C ALA A 440 3.44 8.68 -76.43
N ARG A 441 3.43 10.02 -76.33
CA ARG A 441 4.46 10.92 -76.86
C ARG A 441 4.74 12.06 -75.88
N VAL A 442 5.99 12.48 -75.75
CA VAL A 442 6.35 13.65 -74.92
C VAL A 442 5.52 14.87 -75.32
N GLY A 443 4.95 15.58 -74.34
CA GLY A 443 4.00 16.69 -74.52
C GLY A 443 2.52 16.26 -74.59
N SER A 444 2.21 15.00 -74.90
CA SER A 444 0.83 14.49 -74.90
C SER A 444 0.32 14.28 -73.47
N THR A 445 -1.00 14.42 -73.27
CA THR A 445 -1.64 14.13 -71.98
C THR A 445 -2.35 12.78 -72.01
N LEU A 446 -1.95 11.90 -71.10
CA LEU A 446 -2.63 10.65 -70.82
C LEU A 446 -3.78 10.88 -69.83
N LYS A 447 -4.89 10.17 -70.00
CA LYS A 447 -6.06 10.20 -69.12
C LYS A 447 -6.36 8.79 -68.58
N ALA A 448 -6.55 8.69 -67.28
CA ALA A 448 -6.93 7.46 -66.59
C ALA A 448 -8.46 7.34 -66.54
N THR A 449 -9.02 6.32 -67.21
CA THR A 449 -10.43 5.95 -67.08
C THR A 449 -10.54 4.89 -65.99
N VAL A 450 -11.36 5.15 -64.97
CA VAL A 450 -11.52 4.25 -63.82
C VAL A 450 -12.46 3.11 -64.15
N GLY A 451 -12.06 1.87 -63.83
CA GLY A 451 -12.94 0.71 -63.90
C GLY A 451 -14.02 0.75 -62.81
N THR A 452 -15.05 -0.09 -62.92
CA THR A 452 -16.14 -0.18 -61.94
C THR A 452 -15.66 -0.59 -60.55
N TRP A 453 -16.09 0.15 -59.52
CA TRP A 453 -15.98 -0.22 -58.10
C TRP A 453 -17.39 -0.46 -57.57
N SER A 454 -17.66 -1.65 -57.03
CA SER A 454 -18.92 -1.97 -56.36
C SER A 454 -18.66 -2.31 -54.89
N PRO A 455 -19.25 -1.58 -53.92
CA PRO A 455 -19.90 -0.27 -54.11
C PRO A 455 -18.89 0.82 -54.54
N ALA A 456 -19.40 1.96 -55.01
CA ALA A 456 -18.56 3.09 -55.43
C ALA A 456 -17.59 3.55 -54.31
N ALA A 457 -16.35 3.86 -54.69
CA ALA A 457 -15.27 4.24 -53.78
C ALA A 457 -14.80 5.67 -54.07
N SER A 458 -14.26 6.36 -53.05
CA SER A 458 -13.43 7.55 -53.25
C SER A 458 -12.08 7.13 -53.81
N LEU A 459 -11.64 7.75 -54.90
CA LEU A 459 -10.49 7.29 -55.69
C LEU A 459 -9.31 8.27 -55.61
N THR A 460 -8.10 7.74 -55.46
CA THR A 460 -6.83 8.47 -55.62
C THR A 460 -5.98 7.82 -56.70
N TYR A 461 -5.12 8.61 -57.34
CA TYR A 461 -4.28 8.19 -58.47
C TYR A 461 -2.80 8.33 -58.11
N GLN A 462 -1.97 7.49 -58.70
CA GLN A 462 -0.52 7.64 -58.72
C GLN A 462 0.02 7.13 -60.06
N TRP A 463 0.46 8.03 -60.92
CA TRP A 463 1.13 7.69 -62.17
C TRP A 463 2.55 7.18 -61.91
N ARG A 464 3.02 6.29 -62.78
CA ARG A 464 4.26 5.54 -62.65
C ARG A 464 5.01 5.46 -63.98
N ARG A 465 6.33 5.65 -63.94
CA ARG A 465 7.27 5.52 -65.05
C ARG A 465 8.08 4.24 -64.83
N ASP A 466 7.99 3.28 -65.75
CA ASP A 466 8.58 1.94 -65.63
C ASP A 466 8.32 1.31 -64.23
N GLY A 467 7.08 1.41 -63.77
CA GLY A 467 6.64 0.90 -62.45
C GLY A 467 6.93 1.80 -61.24
N VAL A 468 7.87 2.75 -61.33
CA VAL A 468 8.26 3.67 -60.25
C VAL A 468 7.30 4.87 -60.17
N SER A 469 6.82 5.23 -58.97
CA SER A 469 5.93 6.38 -58.77
C SER A 469 6.55 7.69 -59.24
N ILE A 470 5.82 8.48 -60.01
CA ILE A 470 6.22 9.85 -60.41
C ILE A 470 5.74 10.82 -59.32
N PRO A 471 6.64 11.54 -58.61
CA PRO A 471 6.24 12.48 -57.56
C PRO A 471 5.26 13.55 -58.07
N GLY A 472 4.23 13.87 -57.28
CA GLY A 472 3.19 14.86 -57.62
C GLY A 472 2.19 14.43 -58.70
N ALA A 473 2.41 13.33 -59.42
CA ALA A 473 1.52 12.86 -60.47
C ALA A 473 0.32 12.06 -59.89
N THR A 474 -0.60 12.77 -59.23
CA THR A 474 -1.73 12.21 -58.48
C THR A 474 -3.11 12.58 -59.04
N ARG A 475 -3.17 13.29 -60.17
CA ARG A 475 -4.41 13.68 -60.86
C ARG A 475 -4.92 12.56 -61.79
N PRO A 476 -6.19 12.56 -62.20
CA PRO A 476 -6.72 11.62 -63.20
C PRO A 476 -6.06 11.70 -64.59
N SER A 477 -5.22 12.70 -64.84
CA SER A 477 -4.47 12.91 -66.08
C SER A 477 -3.01 13.25 -65.81
N TYR A 478 -2.11 12.88 -66.72
CA TYR A 478 -0.68 13.16 -66.64
C TYR A 478 -0.13 13.57 -68.01
N THR A 479 0.57 14.71 -68.06
CA THR A 479 1.23 15.19 -69.27
C THR A 479 2.66 14.66 -69.32
N LEU A 480 3.01 14.01 -70.43
CA LEU A 480 4.29 13.32 -70.61
C LEU A 480 5.43 14.34 -70.75
N VAL A 481 6.50 14.16 -69.98
CA VAL A 481 7.69 15.01 -69.99
C VAL A 481 8.88 14.30 -70.64
N GLY A 482 9.97 15.03 -70.91
CA GLY A 482 11.18 14.48 -71.55
C GLY A 482 11.79 13.27 -70.84
N ALA A 483 11.65 13.20 -69.51
CA ALA A 483 12.09 12.06 -68.70
C ALA A 483 11.23 10.78 -68.87
N ASP A 484 10.04 10.88 -69.47
CA ASP A 484 9.23 9.71 -69.83
C ASP A 484 9.66 9.05 -71.14
N TYR A 485 10.49 9.72 -71.96
CA TYR A 485 10.90 9.22 -73.28
C TYR A 485 11.51 7.81 -73.23
N GLY A 486 11.04 6.94 -74.13
CA GLY A 486 11.43 5.53 -74.19
C GLY A 486 10.91 4.65 -73.06
N LYS A 487 10.24 5.22 -72.05
CA LYS A 487 9.68 4.52 -70.89
C LYS A 487 8.21 4.17 -71.11
N THR A 488 7.70 3.28 -70.27
CA THR A 488 6.29 2.91 -70.21
C THR A 488 5.60 3.59 -69.03
N ILE A 489 4.33 3.92 -69.18
CA ILE A 489 3.53 4.58 -68.16
C ILE A 489 2.42 3.66 -67.65
N THR A 490 2.21 3.62 -66.34
CA THR A 490 1.06 2.98 -65.68
C THR A 490 0.42 3.96 -64.69
N VAL A 491 -0.83 3.70 -64.31
CA VAL A 491 -1.52 4.43 -63.24
C VAL A 491 -2.05 3.46 -62.20
N LYS A 492 -1.69 3.68 -60.93
CA LYS A 492 -2.28 2.98 -59.79
C LYS A 492 -3.47 3.80 -59.29
N VAL A 493 -4.65 3.21 -59.31
CA VAL A 493 -5.87 3.77 -58.71
C VAL A 493 -6.13 3.05 -57.39
N THR A 494 -6.29 3.81 -56.31
CA THR A 494 -6.60 3.30 -54.97
C THR A 494 -7.99 3.76 -54.57
N GLY A 495 -8.86 2.82 -54.20
CA GLY A 495 -10.24 3.08 -53.80
C GLY A 495 -10.46 2.81 -52.32
N ALA A 496 -11.06 3.79 -51.65
CA ALA A 496 -11.45 3.74 -50.24
C ALA A 496 -12.96 3.99 -50.08
N ARG A 497 -13.59 3.27 -49.14
CA ARG A 497 -14.97 3.52 -48.69
C ARG A 497 -15.07 3.09 -47.22
N SER A 498 -15.85 3.82 -46.42
CA SER A 498 -16.12 3.41 -45.03
C SER A 498 -16.64 1.97 -44.98
N THR A 499 -16.16 1.21 -44.00
CA THR A 499 -16.42 -0.24 -43.79
C THR A 499 -15.98 -1.17 -44.93
N TYR A 500 -15.13 -0.70 -45.85
CA TYR A 500 -14.46 -1.55 -46.85
C TYR A 500 -12.93 -1.50 -46.71
N ILE A 501 -12.28 -2.63 -47.00
CA ILE A 501 -10.81 -2.72 -47.02
C ILE A 501 -10.33 -1.91 -48.23
N THR A 502 -9.45 -0.93 -47.99
CA THR A 502 -8.83 -0.13 -49.07
C THR A 502 -8.13 -1.05 -50.06
N ALA A 503 -8.48 -0.93 -51.34
CA ALA A 503 -7.92 -1.75 -52.41
C ALA A 503 -7.30 -0.87 -53.48
N SER A 504 -6.38 -1.43 -54.27
CA SER A 504 -5.77 -0.75 -55.42
C SER A 504 -5.81 -1.62 -56.67
N ARG A 505 -5.86 -0.98 -57.83
CA ARG A 505 -5.68 -1.61 -59.13
C ARG A 505 -4.68 -0.81 -59.96
N LEU A 506 -3.88 -1.51 -60.75
CA LEU A 506 -2.89 -0.92 -61.67
C LEU A 506 -3.43 -1.07 -63.10
N SER A 507 -3.22 -0.07 -63.95
CA SER A 507 -3.50 -0.20 -65.37
C SER A 507 -2.53 -1.16 -66.05
N THR A 508 -2.85 -1.59 -67.27
CA THR A 508 -1.83 -2.03 -68.22
C THR A 508 -0.85 -0.88 -68.51
N ALA A 509 0.36 -1.24 -68.94
CA ALA A 509 1.37 -0.27 -69.36
C ALA A 509 1.05 0.30 -70.74
N THR A 510 1.34 1.58 -70.96
CA THR A 510 1.32 2.16 -72.31
C THR A 510 2.42 1.56 -73.18
N ALA A 511 2.31 1.74 -74.50
CA ALA A 511 3.48 1.67 -75.37
C ALA A 511 4.59 2.62 -74.88
N LYS A 512 5.84 2.35 -75.30
CA LYS A 512 6.98 3.23 -74.99
C LYS A 512 6.74 4.64 -75.51
N VAL A 513 6.97 5.65 -74.66
CA VAL A 513 6.73 7.05 -74.98
C VAL A 513 7.68 7.53 -76.08
N GLY A 514 7.13 7.91 -77.23
CA GLY A 514 7.88 8.40 -78.38
C GLY A 514 8.27 9.88 -78.27
N LYS A 515 9.01 10.34 -79.28
CA LYS A 515 9.32 11.77 -79.50
C LYS A 515 8.02 12.61 -79.56
N PRO A 516 8.06 13.91 -79.26
CA PRO A 516 6.94 14.81 -79.46
C PRO A 516 6.38 14.74 -80.89
N ALA A 517 5.13 15.17 -81.08
CA ALA A 517 4.59 15.32 -82.41
C ALA A 517 5.36 16.43 -83.18
N PRO A 518 5.61 16.26 -84.49
CA PRO A 518 6.09 17.35 -85.33
C PRO A 518 5.17 18.57 -85.24
N THR A 519 5.78 19.76 -85.28
CA THR A 519 5.10 21.04 -85.37
C THR A 519 4.87 21.43 -86.82
N LEU A 520 5.85 21.17 -87.70
CA LEU A 520 5.75 21.30 -89.15
C LEU A 520 6.18 20.00 -89.83
N THR A 521 5.56 19.66 -90.97
CA THR A 521 5.81 18.42 -91.72
C THR A 521 5.83 18.63 -93.25
N LYS A 522 5.84 19.88 -93.71
CA LYS A 522 5.79 20.26 -95.13
C LYS A 522 6.71 21.45 -95.37
N ASN A 523 7.18 21.60 -96.60
CA ASN A 523 7.96 22.74 -97.04
C ASN A 523 7.05 23.98 -97.18
N GLY A 524 7.64 25.17 -97.15
CA GLY A 524 6.94 26.45 -97.35
C GLY A 524 7.26 27.51 -96.30
N ALA A 525 6.56 28.65 -96.40
CA ALA A 525 6.72 29.81 -95.52
C ALA A 525 5.60 29.87 -94.47
N TYR A 526 5.99 29.84 -93.19
CA TYR A 526 5.08 29.79 -92.03
C TYR A 526 5.13 31.10 -91.25
N ARG A 527 3.99 31.73 -90.97
CA ARG A 527 3.92 32.96 -90.17
C ARG A 527 4.18 32.64 -88.71
N VAL A 528 5.14 33.35 -88.12
CA VAL A 528 5.50 33.17 -86.72
C VAL A 528 4.41 33.80 -85.82
N GLY A 529 4.02 33.08 -84.78
CA GLY A 529 2.89 33.41 -83.91
C GLY A 529 1.54 32.87 -84.38
N ILE A 530 1.39 32.54 -85.67
CA ILE A 530 0.14 32.01 -86.25
C ILE A 530 0.30 30.53 -86.63
N ASP A 531 1.16 30.24 -87.61
CA ASP A 531 1.33 28.90 -88.17
C ASP A 531 2.40 28.09 -87.41
N ILE A 532 3.44 28.78 -86.90
CA ILE A 532 4.43 28.24 -85.97
C ILE A 532 4.66 29.19 -84.79
N LYS A 533 4.76 28.67 -83.57
CA LYS A 533 5.06 29.49 -82.38
C LYS A 533 6.57 29.72 -82.24
N ALA A 534 6.96 30.85 -81.65
CA ALA A 534 8.35 31.07 -81.27
C ALA A 534 8.87 29.97 -80.32
N GLY A 535 10.16 29.62 -80.46
CA GLY A 535 10.81 28.55 -79.72
C GLY A 535 11.94 27.89 -80.50
N THR A 536 12.61 26.94 -79.86
CA THR A 536 13.66 26.13 -80.49
C THR A 536 13.08 24.85 -81.08
N TYR A 537 13.40 24.58 -82.33
CA TYR A 537 12.94 23.45 -83.12
C TYR A 537 14.13 22.68 -83.70
N ILE A 538 13.93 21.40 -83.93
CA ILE A 538 14.92 20.47 -84.47
C ILE A 538 14.34 19.74 -85.68
N ALA A 539 15.13 19.69 -86.76
CA ALA A 539 14.89 18.90 -87.96
C ALA A 539 15.99 17.85 -88.14
N ASN A 540 15.65 16.77 -88.83
CA ASN A 540 16.56 15.68 -89.18
C ASN A 540 16.26 15.35 -90.66
N PRO A 541 16.85 16.09 -91.62
CA PRO A 541 16.71 15.77 -93.04
C PRO A 541 17.27 14.38 -93.36
N SER A 542 16.86 13.85 -94.51
CA SER A 542 17.39 12.60 -95.09
C SER A 542 18.30 12.83 -96.30
N ASP A 543 18.34 14.06 -96.79
CA ASP A 543 19.02 14.51 -98.00
C ASP A 543 19.51 15.95 -97.69
N TYR A 544 18.94 17.00 -98.28
CA TYR A 544 19.23 18.40 -97.89
C TYR A 544 18.17 19.02 -96.96
N CYS A 545 18.55 20.14 -96.34
CA CYS A 545 17.67 21.05 -95.61
C CYS A 545 18.12 22.49 -95.85
N TYR A 546 17.20 23.31 -96.36
CA TYR A 546 17.32 24.77 -96.35
C TYR A 546 16.27 25.35 -95.39
N TRP A 547 16.70 26.22 -94.49
CA TRP A 547 15.77 27.02 -93.70
C TRP A 547 16.24 28.46 -93.58
N GLU A 548 15.27 29.37 -93.41
CA GLU A 548 15.52 30.78 -93.16
C GLU A 548 14.50 31.38 -92.18
N ARG A 549 14.98 32.29 -91.34
CA ARG A 549 14.17 33.18 -90.50
C ARG A 549 14.07 34.53 -91.21
N ARG A 550 12.89 35.13 -91.26
CA ARG A 550 12.63 36.36 -92.03
C ARG A 550 11.89 37.43 -91.24
N ASP A 551 12.23 38.69 -91.52
CA ASP A 551 11.56 39.88 -90.97
C ASP A 551 10.33 40.31 -91.78
N ARG A 552 10.17 39.79 -93.01
CA ARG A 552 9.08 40.10 -93.95
C ARG A 552 8.89 39.01 -95.02
N PRO A 553 7.75 38.95 -95.71
CA PRO A 553 7.51 37.96 -96.75
C PRO A 553 8.32 38.26 -98.03
N GLY A 554 8.35 37.29 -98.95
CA GLY A 554 9.03 37.37 -100.25
C GLY A 554 10.28 36.50 -100.32
N THR A 555 10.93 36.48 -101.50
CA THR A 555 12.10 35.63 -101.81
C THR A 555 13.42 36.40 -101.89
N SER A 556 13.40 37.73 -101.75
CA SER A 556 14.60 38.58 -101.78
C SER A 556 15.49 38.34 -100.55
N LEU A 557 16.81 38.29 -100.74
CA LEU A 557 17.80 38.16 -99.66
C LEU A 557 17.67 39.24 -98.57
N ALA A 558 17.22 40.44 -98.93
CA ALA A 558 17.18 41.57 -98.00
C ALA A 558 16.18 41.40 -96.83
N GLY A 559 15.31 40.39 -96.85
CA GLY A 559 14.39 40.06 -95.75
C GLY A 559 14.79 38.84 -94.91
N VAL A 560 15.99 38.31 -95.13
CA VAL A 560 16.55 37.16 -94.39
C VAL A 560 17.26 37.66 -93.14
N ILE A 561 16.84 37.18 -91.97
CA ILE A 561 17.49 37.43 -90.68
C ILE A 561 18.68 36.47 -90.52
N SER A 562 18.45 35.20 -90.86
CA SER A 562 19.45 34.13 -90.88
C SER A 562 18.94 32.95 -91.69
N ASN A 563 19.87 32.19 -92.26
CA ASN A 563 19.58 30.98 -93.02
C ASN A 563 20.70 29.95 -92.84
N GLU A 564 20.39 28.68 -93.04
CA GLU A 564 21.34 27.58 -93.00
C GLU A 564 20.99 26.59 -94.13
N PHE A 565 22.02 26.07 -94.80
CA PHE A 565 21.92 24.93 -95.71
C PHE A 565 22.73 23.78 -95.11
N THR A 566 22.15 22.59 -95.00
CA THR A 566 22.81 21.44 -94.38
C THR A 566 22.15 20.12 -94.75
N GLU A 567 22.93 19.05 -94.81
CA GLU A 567 22.45 17.67 -95.00
C GLU A 567 22.26 16.93 -93.66
N HIS A 568 22.41 17.64 -92.54
CA HIS A 568 22.55 17.05 -91.20
C HIS A 568 21.46 17.53 -90.24
N GLN A 569 21.41 16.93 -89.04
CA GLN A 569 20.50 17.38 -87.99
C GLN A 569 20.72 18.87 -87.72
N THR A 570 19.67 19.69 -87.82
CA THR A 570 19.76 21.14 -87.59
C THR A 570 18.78 21.59 -86.53
N ILE A 571 19.14 22.66 -85.83
CA ILE A 571 18.40 23.24 -84.71
C ILE A 571 18.32 24.75 -84.92
N VAL A 572 17.10 25.29 -84.87
CA VAL A 572 16.82 26.72 -85.06
C VAL A 572 15.98 27.24 -83.90
N THR A 573 16.28 28.45 -83.42
CA THR A 573 15.43 29.22 -82.50
C THR A 573 14.71 30.30 -83.28
N ILE A 574 13.43 30.07 -83.54
CA ILE A 574 12.51 31.05 -84.10
C ILE A 574 12.13 32.02 -82.98
N ARG A 575 12.43 33.30 -83.14
CA ARG A 575 12.11 34.35 -82.15
C ARG A 575 10.70 34.88 -82.39
N ALA A 576 10.07 35.44 -81.36
CA ALA A 576 8.76 36.09 -81.49
C ALA A 576 8.78 37.40 -82.31
N SER A 577 9.98 37.96 -82.54
CA SER A 577 10.21 39.11 -83.43
C SER A 577 10.06 38.76 -84.91
N ASP A 578 10.36 37.52 -85.28
CA ASP A 578 10.38 37.03 -86.65
C ASP A 578 8.97 37.10 -87.23
N LYS A 579 8.85 37.31 -88.55
CA LYS A 579 7.55 37.31 -89.23
C LYS A 579 7.28 35.99 -89.93
N TYR A 580 8.31 35.42 -90.55
CA TYR A 580 8.20 34.14 -91.24
C TYR A 580 9.38 33.21 -90.90
N PHE A 581 9.08 31.92 -90.87
CA PHE A 581 10.06 30.84 -90.94
C PHE A 581 9.80 30.06 -92.22
N VAL A 582 10.78 29.98 -93.11
CA VAL A 582 10.68 29.23 -94.37
C VAL A 582 11.55 27.98 -94.25
N THR A 583 11.06 26.87 -94.77
CA THR A 583 11.79 25.60 -94.76
C THR A 583 11.52 24.80 -96.03
N ASP A 584 12.58 24.19 -96.56
CA ASP A 584 12.57 23.34 -97.74
C ASP A 584 13.54 22.15 -97.54
N GLY A 585 13.18 20.96 -98.02
CA GLY A 585 13.96 19.71 -97.80
C GLY A 585 13.99 19.14 -96.37
N CYS A 586 13.92 19.98 -95.33
CA CYS A 586 14.16 19.64 -93.91
C CYS A 586 13.24 18.56 -93.27
N GLY A 587 12.21 18.09 -93.97
CA GLY A 587 11.28 17.08 -93.50
C GLY A 587 10.35 17.60 -92.39
N SER A 588 10.60 17.19 -91.13
CA SER A 588 9.71 17.48 -90.00
C SER A 588 10.41 18.24 -88.87
N TRP A 589 9.96 19.47 -88.62
CA TRP A 589 10.39 20.26 -87.47
C TRP A 589 9.61 19.89 -86.23
N THR A 590 10.32 19.46 -85.18
CA THR A 590 9.74 19.13 -83.87
C THR A 590 10.25 20.12 -82.83
N ARG A 591 9.43 20.55 -81.88
CA ARG A 591 9.90 21.41 -80.78
C ARG A 591 10.98 20.68 -79.98
N LEU A 592 12.13 21.32 -79.81
CA LEU A 592 13.25 20.75 -79.06
C LEU A 592 12.87 20.59 -77.58
N VAL A 593 13.12 19.40 -77.06
CA VAL A 593 12.98 19.05 -75.64
C VAL A 593 14.11 18.08 -75.28
N ALA A 594 14.60 18.12 -74.03
CA ALA A 594 15.56 17.12 -73.55
C ALA A 594 14.89 15.74 -73.51
N LEU A 595 15.45 14.76 -74.23
CA LEU A 595 14.92 13.39 -74.34
C LEU A 595 15.91 12.39 -73.72
N GLY A 596 15.61 11.92 -72.52
CA GLY A 596 16.53 11.05 -71.77
C GLY A 596 17.80 11.76 -71.32
N ALA A 597 18.91 11.02 -71.26
CA ALA A 597 20.21 11.55 -70.84
C ALA A 597 21.02 12.10 -72.04
N ALA A 598 21.69 13.23 -71.82
CA ALA A 598 22.58 13.83 -72.81
C ALA A 598 23.78 12.91 -73.14
N ARG A 599 24.14 12.85 -74.43
CA ARG A 599 25.11 11.95 -75.04
C ARG A 599 26.56 12.39 -74.81
N THR A 600 27.46 11.42 -74.89
CA THR A 600 28.92 11.62 -74.90
C THR A 600 29.56 11.39 -76.28
N THR A 601 28.78 10.98 -77.28
CA THR A 601 29.21 10.84 -78.68
C THR A 601 28.16 11.39 -79.63
N PHE A 602 28.59 12.00 -80.73
CA PHE A 602 27.73 12.54 -81.79
C PHE A 602 28.51 12.68 -83.12
N LYS A 603 27.78 12.92 -84.22
CA LYS A 603 28.31 13.16 -85.57
C LYS A 603 27.98 14.59 -86.02
N ASP A 604 28.33 14.93 -87.25
CA ASP A 604 28.03 16.22 -87.88
C ASP A 604 26.53 16.61 -87.81
N GLY A 605 26.28 17.93 -87.86
CA GLY A 605 25.03 18.59 -87.51
C GLY A 605 25.10 19.48 -86.25
N SER A 606 23.98 20.12 -85.93
CA SER A 606 23.77 20.99 -84.77
C SER A 606 23.21 20.23 -83.57
N TRP A 607 23.77 20.45 -82.38
CA TRP A 607 23.49 19.70 -81.15
C TRP A 607 23.28 20.61 -79.94
N ALA A 608 22.20 20.39 -79.18
CA ALA A 608 21.94 21.13 -77.95
C ALA A 608 22.75 20.62 -76.75
N VAL A 609 23.52 21.53 -76.16
CA VAL A 609 24.31 21.25 -74.95
C VAL A 609 23.38 21.15 -73.74
N GLY A 610 23.68 20.23 -72.83
CA GLY A 610 22.83 19.86 -71.69
C GLY A 610 21.58 19.04 -72.05
N SER A 611 20.98 19.27 -73.23
CA SER A 611 19.74 18.61 -73.66
C SER A 611 19.94 17.38 -74.56
N GLN A 612 20.95 17.40 -75.43
CA GLN A 612 21.31 16.29 -76.33
C GLN A 612 22.75 15.81 -76.14
N ILE A 613 23.70 16.71 -75.84
CA ILE A 613 25.11 16.39 -75.61
C ILE A 613 25.57 16.98 -74.26
N LYS A 614 26.51 16.31 -73.57
CA LYS A 614 27.07 16.82 -72.31
C LYS A 614 28.13 17.89 -72.59
N PRO A 615 28.36 18.87 -71.68
CA PRO A 615 29.57 19.69 -71.73
C PRO A 615 30.81 18.85 -71.39
N GLY A 616 31.97 19.25 -71.91
CA GLY A 616 33.26 18.59 -71.69
C GLY A 616 34.27 18.82 -72.82
N LEU A 617 35.44 18.21 -72.70
CA LEU A 617 36.40 18.11 -73.80
C LEU A 617 35.97 17.00 -74.76
N TYR A 618 35.84 17.31 -76.04
CA TYR A 618 35.51 16.38 -77.12
C TYR A 618 36.65 16.34 -78.14
N THR A 619 36.84 15.19 -78.78
CA THR A 619 37.75 15.07 -79.93
C THR A 619 37.11 14.34 -81.08
N ALA A 620 37.42 14.78 -82.30
CA ALA A 620 37.00 14.18 -83.57
C ALA A 620 38.23 13.84 -84.42
N PRO A 621 38.13 12.86 -85.35
CA PRO A 621 39.23 12.50 -86.24
C PRO A 621 39.62 13.59 -87.23
N GLY A 622 38.72 14.54 -87.52
CA GLY A 622 38.89 15.58 -88.54
C GLY A 622 38.55 15.08 -89.94
N GLY A 623 38.37 16.03 -90.87
CA GLY A 623 38.04 15.78 -92.27
C GLY A 623 39.23 16.08 -93.19
N ARG A 624 39.35 15.35 -94.30
CA ARG A 624 40.31 15.67 -95.37
C ARG A 624 39.86 16.87 -96.21
N GLU A 625 38.55 17.02 -96.38
CA GLU A 625 37.90 18.09 -97.15
C GLU A 625 37.62 19.34 -96.28
N GLY A 626 37.88 19.24 -94.97
CA GLY A 626 37.61 20.27 -93.96
C GLY A 626 36.83 19.68 -92.79
N CYS A 627 37.13 20.15 -91.57
CA CYS A 627 36.34 19.94 -90.37
C CYS A 627 35.98 21.32 -89.82
N TYR A 628 34.75 21.76 -90.08
CA TYR A 628 34.20 22.98 -89.51
C TYR A 628 33.50 22.67 -88.21
N TRP A 629 33.71 23.50 -87.19
CA TRP A 629 32.93 23.43 -85.96
C TRP A 629 32.73 24.81 -85.36
N GLU A 630 31.65 24.95 -84.59
CA GLU A 630 31.34 26.16 -83.85
C GLU A 630 30.63 25.85 -82.53
N ARG A 631 31.00 26.60 -81.48
CA ARG A 631 30.25 26.72 -80.24
C ARG A 631 29.27 27.88 -80.39
N ARG A 632 27.99 27.66 -80.09
CA ARG A 632 26.90 28.63 -80.28
C ARG A 632 26.30 29.07 -78.94
N SER A 633 26.11 30.38 -78.75
CA SER A 633 25.36 30.97 -77.62
C SER A 633 23.84 30.90 -77.81
N SER A 634 23.37 30.72 -79.04
CA SER A 634 21.97 30.44 -79.36
C SER A 634 21.82 29.76 -80.71
N PHE A 635 20.66 29.17 -80.99
CA PHE A 635 20.32 28.62 -82.30
C PHE A 635 19.69 29.66 -83.24
N SER A 636 20.04 30.94 -83.13
CA SER A 636 19.44 31.97 -84.00
C SER A 636 19.91 31.88 -85.45
N GLY A 637 21.09 31.31 -85.71
CA GLY A 637 21.74 31.28 -87.02
C GLY A 637 22.40 32.62 -87.42
N GLU A 638 22.46 33.59 -86.51
CA GLU A 638 23.15 34.86 -86.74
C GLU A 638 24.62 34.72 -86.34
N PHE A 639 25.54 35.39 -87.05
CA PHE A 639 26.97 35.36 -86.72
C PHE A 639 27.29 35.81 -85.29
N SER A 640 26.49 36.71 -84.71
CA SER A 640 26.60 37.13 -83.30
C SER A 640 26.29 36.02 -82.28
N ALA A 641 25.78 34.86 -82.72
CA ALA A 641 25.58 33.69 -81.88
C ALA A 641 26.81 32.76 -81.83
N VAL A 642 27.82 32.98 -82.67
CA VAL A 642 29.07 32.19 -82.66
C VAL A 642 29.94 32.64 -81.49
N LEU A 643 30.27 31.73 -80.58
CA LEU A 643 31.17 31.96 -79.44
C LEU A 643 32.63 31.69 -79.81
N GLU A 644 32.85 30.66 -80.60
CA GLU A 644 34.16 30.18 -81.05
C GLU A 644 33.92 29.24 -82.23
N ASN A 645 34.69 29.36 -83.31
CA ASN A 645 34.64 28.45 -84.45
C ASN A 645 36.02 28.24 -85.06
N ASN A 646 36.19 27.16 -85.82
CA ASN A 646 37.40 26.93 -86.60
C ASN A 646 37.13 26.00 -87.79
N LEU A 647 38.02 26.02 -88.78
CA LEU A 647 38.06 25.11 -89.93
C LEU A 647 39.44 24.45 -89.99
N THR A 648 39.51 23.15 -89.74
CA THR A 648 40.77 22.38 -89.75
C THR A 648 40.83 21.43 -90.95
N PHE A 649 42.01 21.28 -91.55
CA PHE A 649 42.25 20.38 -92.68
C PHE A 649 43.17 19.23 -92.27
N GLY A 650 42.59 18.04 -92.10
CA GLY A 650 43.28 16.85 -91.61
C GLY A 650 43.64 16.90 -90.12
N GLY A 651 43.88 15.71 -89.54
CA GLY A 651 44.32 15.56 -88.16
C GLY A 651 43.22 15.67 -87.10
N ARG A 652 43.51 15.12 -85.91
CA ARG A 652 42.58 15.07 -84.77
C ARG A 652 42.29 16.46 -84.23
N THR A 653 41.03 16.87 -84.29
CA THR A 653 40.55 18.15 -83.74
C THR A 653 40.00 17.95 -82.33
N SER A 654 40.25 18.89 -81.42
CA SER A 654 39.85 18.82 -80.00
C SER A 654 39.22 20.15 -79.56
N VAL A 655 38.01 20.10 -78.97
CA VAL A 655 37.24 21.29 -78.57
C VAL A 655 36.63 21.09 -77.19
N ARG A 656 36.65 22.15 -76.37
CA ARG A 656 35.96 22.16 -75.07
C ARG A 656 34.60 22.83 -75.21
N ILE A 657 33.54 22.04 -75.05
CA ILE A 657 32.16 22.50 -75.00
C ILE A 657 31.81 22.81 -73.54
N TYR A 658 31.36 24.04 -73.26
CA TYR A 658 31.13 24.54 -71.90
C TYR A 658 29.65 24.39 -71.49
N PRO A 659 29.34 24.30 -70.18
CA PRO A 659 27.96 24.19 -69.71
C PRO A 659 27.04 25.37 -70.05
N GLY A 660 27.62 26.54 -70.37
CA GLY A 660 26.88 27.74 -70.78
C GLY A 660 26.71 27.89 -72.30
N ASP A 661 27.33 27.02 -73.11
CA ASP A 661 27.07 26.99 -74.55
C ASP A 661 25.62 26.52 -74.77
N ALA A 662 24.87 27.13 -75.70
CA ALA A 662 23.54 26.63 -76.05
C ALA A 662 23.63 25.44 -77.01
N GLY A 663 24.60 25.47 -77.92
CA GLY A 663 24.77 24.47 -78.96
C GLY A 663 26.20 24.30 -79.44
N PHE A 664 26.40 23.21 -80.16
CA PHE A 664 27.61 22.92 -80.93
C PHE A 664 27.18 22.48 -82.33
N LEU A 665 27.67 23.13 -83.37
CA LEU A 665 27.55 22.65 -84.76
C LEU A 665 28.91 22.12 -85.22
N THR A 666 28.86 21.09 -86.05
CA THR A 666 30.02 20.46 -86.68
C THR A 666 29.65 19.99 -88.07
N ASP A 667 30.60 20.08 -88.99
CA ASP A 667 30.47 19.65 -90.38
C ASP A 667 31.81 19.08 -90.89
N GLY A 668 31.78 17.94 -91.58
CA GLY A 668 32.98 17.25 -92.09
C GLY A 668 33.94 16.68 -91.03
N CYS A 669 33.64 16.75 -89.73
CA CYS A 669 34.57 16.35 -88.66
C CYS A 669 34.48 14.86 -88.29
N GLY A 670 33.39 14.18 -88.63
CA GLY A 670 33.15 12.78 -88.29
C GLY A 670 32.55 12.60 -86.89
N THR A 671 33.00 11.60 -86.13
CA THR A 671 32.41 11.29 -84.81
C THR A 671 33.18 11.97 -83.68
N TRP A 672 32.52 12.92 -83.02
CA TRP A 672 33.01 13.54 -81.79
C TRP A 672 32.80 12.60 -80.60
N THR A 673 33.85 12.41 -79.81
CA THR A 673 33.82 11.60 -78.58
C THR A 673 34.30 12.42 -77.40
N ARG A 674 33.46 12.53 -76.36
CA ARG A 674 33.82 13.17 -75.10
C ARG A 674 34.96 12.38 -74.46
N GLN A 675 36.05 13.06 -74.15
CA GLN A 675 37.12 12.46 -73.37
C GLN A 675 36.62 12.21 -71.95
N SER A 676 37.07 11.10 -71.35
CA SER A 676 37.04 10.94 -69.90
C SER A 676 37.91 12.05 -69.29
N SER A 677 37.29 12.83 -68.42
CA SER A 677 37.94 13.78 -67.51
C SER A 677 38.59 13.04 -66.35
#